data_AF-A0A498L8T2-F1
#
_entry.id   AF-A0A498L8T2-F1
#
_cell.length_a   1.000
_cell.length_b   1.000
_cell.length_c   1.000
_cell.angle_alpha   90.00
_cell.angle_beta   90.00
_cell.angle_gamma   90.00
#
_symmetry.space_group_name_H-M   'P 1'
#
loop_
_entity.id
_entity.type
_entity.pdbx_description
1 polymer ?
#
loop_
_entity_poly.entity_id
_entity_poly.type
_entity_poly.pdbx_seq_one_letter_code
_entity_poly.pdbx_strand_id
1 'polypeptide(L)'
;MRDALTGLCIGIILLLNSGFVVMRRQDSSSALGSIFRTRCAARCLSLHSTRIALSPRHFQSNGSLGWCQSHKQCAKCLEPCKDSWELKDGPCRDLCEHAFPKRHGECVTSCEFLRSVMVVKQGDCPAPERASGFAAACVEGCEEDGECSAQKKCCPNGCGHTCQSPKNLYRGAPLKPRKELVFEELESGVLEVRWSSKFNVSAEPVLNVLQRRWNYGIHPSEDGATEWQVTSEERVWLTDMRPGRWYQFRVAAVNVHGTRGYTTPSRHFRSSKDLEPTDSPVFIKPQSDLLDVGTPFYQDGQLQVRVYWKKKDPTVNRYRVQWSPEFCSHNGSRTQEKLITQENFASLPGLQFSCKYKVIIQPAGSKGKTEAESTTFYTPSCATIQSKSPKPIPCSTASAVVPPKVLVKAENLTAAFSVYMGNVTGLFSWVVAMPQPPQQVTGYQVTWAEVITESRRNNLPNSLISQSQILPPERNILVVSGLQLASLYRLEVQVITAGGQGPATSRTFQTPAHSKPVLHYRCTMKSLPWIWCALVLLFLCTADADSGRKPNFVFMMVDDLGIGDLGCYGNTTLRTPNIDRLALEGVKLTQHIAAAPLCTPSRAAFLTGRYPIRSGMAASGRMGVFLFSASSGGLPQEEITFAKAVKGQGYSTAVIGKWHLGLNCEESDDHCHHPNSHGFDHFYGTIMTHLRDCQPGHGTVLLFVRGYIPYNALSIGLVSVALLHIAGMITVSRRVVFGFLVLVGVVLSLFGLLVYTFRNLNCFVMRGPEIVEQPYSSENFTQRMTSEAIEFLERNSERPFLLFFSFLQVHTGLFASHPFRGRSQHGLYGDAVMEVDWSVGQIMQTLERLNLKEKTLVYMTSDQGPHLEEISIHGEMHGGFSGIYKAGKSTNWEGGIRIPGILRWPGVLPAGKVIDEPTSNMDIFPTVLNLAGASIPSDRVIDGHDLLPLLQGQVEHSEHEFMFHYCNAELNAVRWHPPNSNAIWKAFFFTPDFHPENSSACFHTHICLCIKPFVTFHDPPLLYDLSKDPTESTPLSPDTEPQFYLVLEVIRAAVSRHAQSLKPVPVQVSPRQIVWKPWLQPCCSSLSQLCTCERDHQIEKIRNKLQKE
;
A
#
# COMPACT_ATOMS: atom_id res chain seq x y z
N MET A 1 -2.24 -71.34 36.73
CA MET A 1 -3.01 -70.67 35.65
C MET A 1 -1.99 -69.91 34.83
N ARG A 2 -1.34 -70.46 33.79
CA ARG A 2 -1.86 -71.33 32.72
C ARG A 2 -3.13 -70.73 32.13
N ASP A 3 -3.01 -70.37 30.85
CA ASP A 3 -4.07 -70.12 29.87
C ASP A 3 -4.74 -68.74 29.87
N ALA A 4 -4.12 -67.79 29.15
CA ALA A 4 -4.82 -66.81 28.28
C ALA A 4 -3.84 -66.03 27.36
N LEU A 5 -2.79 -66.68 26.85
CA LEU A 5 -1.76 -66.04 25.99
C LEU A 5 -1.39 -66.90 24.78
N THR A 6 -2.36 -67.68 24.29
CA THR A 6 -2.23 -68.64 23.17
C THR A 6 -3.28 -68.41 22.07
N GLY A 7 -3.65 -67.16 21.82
CA GLY A 7 -4.72 -66.86 20.86
C GLY A 7 -4.67 -65.46 20.27
N LEU A 8 -3.52 -65.01 19.74
CA LEU A 8 -3.50 -63.96 18.72
C LEU A 8 -2.17 -63.89 17.93
N CYS A 9 -1.53 -65.05 17.71
CA CYS A 9 -0.34 -65.19 16.85
C CYS A 9 -0.62 -65.96 15.54
N ILE A 10 -1.88 -66.09 15.13
CA ILE A 10 -2.25 -66.79 13.89
C ILE A 10 -3.25 -65.91 13.14
N GLY A 11 -2.75 -65.05 12.26
CA GLY A 11 -3.61 -64.16 11.47
C GLY A 11 -2.91 -63.23 10.48
N ILE A 12 -1.57 -63.25 10.39
CA ILE A 12 -0.81 -62.47 9.39
C ILE A 12 0.32 -63.31 8.78
N ILE A 13 0.08 -64.61 8.60
CA ILE A 13 0.95 -65.50 7.80
C ILE A 13 0.05 -66.38 6.94
N LEU A 14 -0.75 -65.75 6.08
CA LEU A 14 -1.44 -66.37 4.96
C LEU A 14 -1.95 -65.20 4.10
N LEU A 15 -1.17 -64.83 3.09
CA LEU A 15 -1.59 -64.26 1.79
C LEU A 15 -0.42 -63.55 1.08
N LEU A 16 0.72 -64.23 0.97
CA LEU A 16 1.67 -64.00 -0.11
C LEU A 16 2.18 -65.34 -0.65
N ASN A 17 2.04 -65.48 -1.98
CA ASN A 17 2.69 -66.39 -2.93
C ASN A 17 2.14 -67.80 -3.16
N SER A 18 1.44 -67.98 -4.29
CA SER A 18 1.94 -68.61 -5.55
C SER A 18 0.75 -69.12 -6.39
N GLY A 19 0.72 -69.10 -7.73
CA GLY A 19 1.78 -68.88 -8.69
C GLY A 19 1.31 -68.74 -10.15
N PHE A 20 2.33 -68.52 -10.98
CA PHE A 20 2.41 -68.30 -12.42
C PHE A 20 1.97 -69.48 -13.31
N VAL A 21 1.75 -69.19 -14.61
CA VAL A 21 2.39 -69.72 -15.86
C VAL A 21 1.47 -69.27 -17.05
N VAL A 22 1.79 -68.36 -17.99
CA VAL A 22 2.88 -68.11 -18.99
C VAL A 22 2.47 -68.43 -20.45
N MET A 23 2.76 -67.46 -21.35
CA MET A 23 2.93 -67.44 -22.84
C MET A 23 1.86 -66.68 -23.65
N ARG A 24 2.13 -65.87 -24.69
CA ARG A 24 3.32 -65.21 -25.30
C ARG A 24 2.85 -64.27 -26.44
N ARG A 25 3.57 -63.15 -26.67
CA ARG A 25 3.87 -62.42 -27.95
C ARG A 25 2.91 -61.39 -28.63
N GLN A 26 3.44 -60.16 -28.74
CA GLN A 26 3.67 -59.30 -29.94
C GLN A 26 2.68 -58.18 -30.41
N ASP A 27 3.20 -56.94 -30.35
CA ASP A 27 3.10 -55.71 -31.17
C ASP A 27 1.78 -54.99 -31.56
N SER A 28 1.71 -53.72 -31.10
CA SER A 28 1.32 -52.45 -31.75
C SER A 28 0.15 -52.36 -32.73
N SER A 29 -0.83 -51.48 -32.44
CA SER A 29 -0.92 -50.12 -33.04
C SER A 29 -2.30 -49.48 -32.83
N SER A 30 -2.26 -48.15 -32.93
CA SER A 30 -3.25 -47.11 -32.71
C SER A 30 -4.52 -47.15 -33.58
N ALA A 31 -5.50 -46.35 -33.12
CA ALA A 31 -6.49 -45.62 -33.90
C ALA A 31 -7.76 -46.34 -34.38
N LEU A 32 -8.92 -45.97 -33.81
CA LEU A 32 -10.12 -45.69 -34.64
C LEU A 32 -11.28 -44.91 -33.96
N GLY A 33 -11.05 -44.19 -32.84
CA GLY A 33 -12.11 -43.39 -32.18
C GLY A 33 -11.88 -41.88 -32.19
N SER A 34 -10.63 -41.42 -32.35
CA SER A 34 -10.24 -40.01 -32.18
C SER A 34 -9.77 -39.33 -33.46
N ILE A 35 -9.81 -40.01 -34.62
CA ILE A 35 -9.26 -39.48 -35.89
C ILE A 35 -10.33 -38.90 -36.84
N PHE A 36 -11.62 -39.08 -36.56
CA PHE A 36 -12.69 -38.47 -37.37
C PHE A 36 -13.19 -37.11 -36.85
N ARG A 37 -12.89 -36.72 -35.61
CA ARG A 37 -13.17 -35.36 -35.10
C ARG A 37 -12.18 -34.30 -35.63
N THR A 38 -10.98 -34.71 -36.01
CA THR A 38 -9.94 -33.81 -36.56
C THR A 38 -9.95 -33.68 -38.09
N ARG A 39 -10.80 -34.43 -38.80
CA ARG A 39 -10.92 -34.34 -40.27
C ARG A 39 -12.12 -33.52 -40.78
N CYS A 40 -12.99 -33.04 -39.89
CA CYS A 40 -14.07 -32.11 -40.27
C CYS A 40 -13.66 -30.64 -40.07
N ALA A 41 -12.82 -30.34 -39.07
CA ALA A 41 -12.26 -29.00 -38.85
C ALA A 41 -11.30 -28.55 -39.97
N ALA A 42 -10.67 -29.49 -40.68
CA ALA A 42 -9.70 -29.21 -41.74
C ALA A 42 -10.30 -28.98 -43.14
N ARG A 43 -11.63 -29.10 -43.34
CA ARG A 43 -12.28 -28.86 -44.65
C ARG A 43 -13.15 -27.62 -44.75
N CYS A 44 -13.52 -26.98 -43.63
CA CYS A 44 -14.15 -25.66 -43.67
C CYS A 44 -13.16 -24.51 -43.92
N LEU A 45 -11.86 -24.69 -43.62
CA LEU A 45 -10.84 -23.67 -43.86
C LEU A 45 -10.23 -23.66 -45.27
N SER A 46 -10.56 -24.65 -46.13
CA SER A 46 -9.95 -24.78 -47.47
C SER A 46 -10.75 -24.11 -48.60
N LEU A 47 -11.82 -23.37 -48.31
CA LEU A 47 -12.69 -22.78 -49.34
C LEU A 47 -12.72 -21.25 -49.38
N HIS A 48 -11.83 -20.55 -48.64
CA HIS A 48 -11.80 -19.08 -48.66
C HIS A 48 -10.44 -18.42 -48.95
N SER A 49 -9.43 -19.15 -49.42
CA SER A 49 -8.10 -18.57 -49.73
C SER A 49 -7.76 -18.42 -51.22
N THR A 50 -8.65 -18.73 -52.18
CA THR A 50 -8.33 -18.58 -53.61
C THR A 50 -9.53 -18.14 -54.46
N ARG A 51 -9.86 -16.83 -54.42
CA ARG A 51 -10.39 -16.05 -55.57
C ARG A 51 -10.73 -14.62 -55.11
N ILE A 52 -9.79 -13.69 -55.29
CA ILE A 52 -9.96 -12.41 -56.00
C ILE A 52 -8.52 -11.95 -56.34
N ALA A 53 -7.98 -12.56 -57.38
CA ALA A 53 -7.27 -11.83 -58.41
C ALA A 53 -7.88 -12.33 -59.72
N LEU A 54 -8.55 -11.41 -60.42
CA LEU A 54 -8.97 -11.49 -61.82
C LEU A 54 -10.24 -12.32 -62.12
N SER A 55 -11.33 -11.60 -62.43
CA SER A 55 -12.48 -12.05 -63.26
C SER A 55 -12.05 -12.04 -64.75
N PRO A 56 -12.73 -12.67 -65.74
CA PRO A 56 -14.09 -13.25 -65.72
C PRO A 56 -14.30 -14.59 -66.47
N ARG A 57 -15.51 -15.16 -66.24
CA ARG A 57 -16.38 -16.00 -67.10
C ARG A 57 -16.65 -17.46 -66.70
N HIS A 58 -17.96 -17.72 -66.63
CA HIS A 58 -18.71 -18.98 -66.59
C HIS A 58 -18.51 -19.94 -65.40
N PHE A 59 -19.52 -20.01 -64.52
CA PHE A 59 -20.39 -21.20 -64.44
C PHE A 59 -21.66 -20.90 -63.62
N GLN A 60 -22.81 -21.28 -64.17
CA GLN A 60 -24.13 -21.23 -63.53
C GLN A 60 -24.36 -22.46 -62.63
N SER A 61 -25.05 -22.23 -61.51
CA SER A 61 -26.31 -22.88 -61.10
C SER A 61 -26.37 -23.39 -59.65
N ASN A 62 -27.49 -22.98 -59.03
CA ASN A 62 -28.00 -23.27 -57.69
C ASN A 62 -28.46 -24.73 -57.52
N GLY A 63 -28.36 -25.27 -56.30
CA GLY A 63 -29.11 -26.48 -55.91
C GLY A 63 -28.79 -27.08 -54.53
N SER A 64 -27.63 -26.80 -53.94
CA SER A 64 -27.13 -27.55 -52.78
C SER A 64 -27.57 -27.04 -51.40
N LEU A 65 -28.03 -25.78 -51.28
CA LEU A 65 -28.44 -25.19 -49.99
C LEU A 65 -29.88 -25.53 -49.58
N GLY A 66 -30.80 -25.70 -50.52
CA GLY A 66 -32.19 -26.08 -50.23
C GLY A 66 -32.34 -27.53 -49.73
N TRP A 67 -31.40 -28.40 -50.09
CA TRP A 67 -31.42 -29.82 -49.71
C TRP A 67 -31.03 -30.03 -48.23
N CYS A 68 -30.07 -29.27 -47.70
CA CYS A 68 -29.63 -29.44 -46.30
C CYS A 68 -30.60 -28.85 -45.26
N GLN A 69 -31.42 -27.86 -45.62
CA GLN A 69 -32.43 -27.30 -44.71
C GLN A 69 -33.61 -28.24 -44.45
N SER A 70 -33.87 -29.20 -45.35
CA SER A 70 -35.00 -30.13 -45.25
C SER A 70 -34.61 -31.54 -44.75
N HIS A 71 -33.31 -31.81 -44.55
CA HIS A 71 -32.80 -33.12 -44.13
C HIS A 71 -32.47 -33.16 -42.63
N LYS A 72 -33.21 -33.97 -41.85
CA LYS A 72 -33.13 -34.04 -40.36
C LYS A 72 -31.74 -34.32 -39.78
N GLN A 73 -30.83 -34.94 -40.54
CA GLN A 73 -29.44 -35.17 -40.10
C GLN A 73 -28.45 -34.06 -40.53
N CYS A 74 -28.74 -33.31 -41.60
CA CYS A 74 -27.86 -32.19 -42.01
C CYS A 74 -28.11 -30.95 -41.14
N ALA A 75 -29.36 -30.69 -40.74
CA ALA A 75 -29.71 -29.61 -39.81
C ALA A 75 -28.99 -29.73 -38.45
N LYS A 76 -28.79 -30.95 -37.95
CA LYS A 76 -28.06 -31.24 -36.70
C LYS A 76 -26.54 -30.98 -36.76
N CYS A 77 -25.96 -30.89 -37.96
CA CYS A 77 -24.55 -30.50 -38.12
C CYS A 77 -24.33 -28.98 -38.12
N LEU A 78 -25.39 -28.18 -38.33
CA LEU A 78 -25.33 -26.72 -38.32
C LEU A 78 -25.66 -26.12 -36.95
N GLU A 79 -26.35 -26.86 -36.08
CA GLU A 79 -26.65 -26.46 -34.69
C GLU A 79 -25.40 -26.03 -33.88
N PRO A 80 -24.26 -26.76 -33.89
CA PRO A 80 -23.08 -26.38 -33.11
C PRO A 80 -22.37 -25.12 -33.62
N CYS A 81 -22.61 -24.72 -34.87
CA CYS A 81 -22.09 -23.45 -35.41
C CYS A 81 -23.00 -22.27 -35.08
N LYS A 82 -24.27 -22.54 -34.75
CA LYS A 82 -25.24 -21.52 -34.34
C LYS A 82 -25.06 -21.14 -32.86
N ASP A 83 -24.75 -22.14 -32.02
CA ASP A 83 -24.49 -21.97 -30.58
C ASP A 83 -23.14 -21.30 -30.26
N SER A 84 -22.25 -21.11 -31.25
CA SER A 84 -21.01 -20.31 -31.09
C SER A 84 -21.23 -18.81 -31.29
N TRP A 85 -22.35 -18.40 -31.88
CA TRP A 85 -22.65 -16.99 -32.18
C TRP A 85 -23.62 -16.35 -31.16
N GLU A 86 -24.28 -17.17 -30.35
CA GLU A 86 -25.13 -16.72 -29.26
C GLU A 86 -24.62 -17.33 -27.95
N LEU A 87 -23.62 -16.71 -27.32
CA LEU A 87 -23.34 -16.67 -25.86
C LEU A 87 -21.85 -16.40 -25.58
N LYS A 88 -21.53 -15.11 -25.41
CA LYS A 88 -20.76 -14.60 -24.27
C LYS A 88 -20.85 -13.08 -24.31
N ASP A 89 -21.49 -12.50 -23.30
CA ASP A 89 -21.37 -11.07 -23.03
C ASP A 89 -19.88 -10.77 -22.84
N GLY A 90 -19.33 -10.05 -23.80
CA GLY A 90 -17.91 -9.85 -23.95
C GLY A 90 -17.61 -8.41 -24.33
N PRO A 91 -16.39 -7.91 -24.06
CA PRO A 91 -16.04 -6.49 -24.19
C PRO A 91 -16.32 -5.88 -25.57
N CYS A 92 -16.28 -6.70 -26.63
CA CYS A 92 -16.56 -6.28 -28.00
C CYS A 92 -18.04 -6.03 -28.27
N ARG A 93 -18.94 -6.74 -27.58
CA ARG A 93 -20.39 -6.62 -27.76
C ARG A 93 -20.91 -5.31 -27.21
N ASP A 94 -20.53 -4.98 -25.97
CA ASP A 94 -20.92 -3.73 -25.29
C ASP A 94 -20.46 -2.49 -26.09
N LEU A 95 -19.21 -2.51 -26.58
CA LEU A 95 -18.65 -1.44 -27.40
C LEU A 95 -19.42 -1.27 -28.72
N CYS A 96 -19.70 -2.37 -29.41
CA CYS A 96 -20.31 -2.37 -30.73
C CYS A 96 -21.81 -2.10 -30.73
N GLU A 97 -22.53 -2.51 -29.68
CA GLU A 97 -23.94 -2.19 -29.49
C GLU A 97 -24.13 -0.68 -29.21
N HIS A 98 -23.21 -0.07 -28.45
CA HIS A 98 -23.26 1.36 -28.15
C HIS A 98 -22.85 2.24 -29.35
N ALA A 99 -21.77 1.87 -30.07
CA ALA A 99 -21.23 2.67 -31.17
C ALA A 99 -21.95 2.47 -32.52
N PHE A 100 -22.48 1.26 -32.78
CA PHE A 100 -23.09 0.90 -34.08
C PHE A 100 -24.43 0.14 -33.92
N PRO A 101 -25.48 0.77 -33.34
CA PRO A 101 -26.71 0.07 -32.95
C PRO A 101 -27.44 -0.66 -34.09
N LYS A 102 -27.34 -0.17 -35.33
CA LYS A 102 -28.00 -0.78 -36.52
C LYS A 102 -27.19 -1.90 -37.21
N ARG A 103 -25.89 -2.06 -36.90
CA ARG A 103 -24.98 -3.06 -37.52
C ARG A 103 -23.95 -3.60 -36.52
N HIS A 104 -24.37 -3.86 -35.29
CA HIS A 104 -23.48 -4.26 -34.20
C HIS A 104 -22.78 -5.60 -34.45
N GLY A 105 -23.42 -6.58 -35.13
CA GLY A 105 -22.80 -7.88 -35.45
C GLY A 105 -21.56 -7.79 -36.35
N GLU A 106 -21.55 -6.86 -37.31
CA GLU A 106 -20.39 -6.58 -38.18
C GLU A 106 -19.24 -5.96 -37.38
N CYS A 107 -19.56 -5.09 -36.42
CA CYS A 107 -18.57 -4.51 -35.51
C CYS A 107 -17.99 -5.56 -34.55
N VAL A 108 -18.83 -6.44 -33.97
CA VAL A 108 -18.37 -7.50 -33.06
C VAL A 108 -17.40 -8.43 -33.78
N THR A 109 -17.74 -8.85 -35.00
CA THR A 109 -16.85 -9.68 -35.84
C THR A 109 -15.51 -9.00 -36.11
N SER A 110 -15.53 -7.68 -36.36
CA SER A 110 -14.31 -6.88 -36.59
C SER A 110 -13.47 -6.73 -35.32
N CYS A 111 -14.10 -6.58 -34.15
CA CYS A 111 -13.45 -6.46 -32.84
C CYS A 111 -12.81 -7.79 -32.40
N GLU A 112 -13.50 -8.92 -32.60
CA GLU A 112 -12.96 -10.24 -32.31
C GLU A 112 -11.79 -10.60 -33.25
N PHE A 113 -11.92 -10.28 -34.54
CA PHE A 113 -10.82 -10.42 -35.48
C PHE A 113 -9.61 -9.58 -35.07
N LEU A 114 -9.80 -8.33 -34.67
CA LEU A 114 -8.72 -7.47 -34.17
C LEU A 114 -8.01 -8.08 -32.95
N ARG A 115 -8.75 -8.60 -31.98
CA ARG A 115 -8.16 -9.28 -30.81
C ARG A 115 -7.33 -10.49 -31.21
N SER A 116 -7.76 -11.25 -32.22
CA SER A 116 -6.98 -12.38 -32.74
C SER A 116 -5.68 -11.95 -33.44
N VAL A 117 -5.70 -10.82 -34.16
CA VAL A 117 -4.51 -10.29 -34.86
C VAL A 117 -3.52 -9.65 -33.88
N MET A 118 -3.99 -9.09 -32.76
CA MET A 118 -3.13 -8.49 -31.73
C MET A 118 -2.19 -9.49 -31.03
N VAL A 119 -2.44 -10.80 -31.17
CA VAL A 119 -1.65 -11.88 -30.54
C VAL A 119 -0.57 -12.44 -31.50
N VAL A 120 -0.62 -12.10 -32.80
CA VAL A 120 0.29 -12.66 -33.83
C VAL A 120 1.30 -11.61 -34.31
N LYS A 121 2.60 -11.94 -34.28
CA LYS A 121 3.70 -11.07 -34.75
C LYS A 121 3.81 -11.06 -36.29
N GLN A 122 4.42 -10.03 -36.87
CA GLN A 122 4.44 -9.82 -38.33
C GLN A 122 5.46 -10.71 -39.08
N GLY A 123 5.10 -11.13 -40.29
CA GLY A 123 5.95 -11.91 -41.21
C GLY A 123 5.65 -13.41 -41.25
N ASP A 124 6.21 -14.10 -42.23
CA ASP A 124 6.02 -15.53 -42.49
C ASP A 124 7.07 -16.37 -41.76
N CYS A 125 6.69 -17.56 -41.27
CA CYS A 125 7.67 -18.49 -40.76
C CYS A 125 8.60 -18.99 -41.89
N PRO A 126 9.92 -18.98 -41.70
CA PRO A 126 10.84 -19.54 -42.68
C PRO A 126 10.61 -21.05 -42.83
N ALA A 127 10.82 -21.58 -44.04
CA ALA A 127 10.76 -23.01 -44.28
C ALA A 127 11.70 -23.79 -43.32
N PRO A 128 11.26 -24.92 -42.73
CA PRO A 128 12.00 -25.68 -41.72
C PRO A 128 13.45 -26.02 -42.11
N GLU A 129 13.67 -26.29 -43.40
CA GLU A 129 14.95 -26.69 -44.00
C GLU A 129 16.04 -25.59 -43.95
N ARG A 130 15.69 -24.36 -43.59
CA ARG A 130 16.63 -23.21 -43.50
C ARG A 130 16.92 -22.75 -42.07
N ALA A 131 16.42 -23.45 -41.05
CA ALA A 131 16.80 -23.18 -39.67
C ALA A 131 18.26 -23.62 -39.43
N SER A 132 19.05 -22.83 -38.68
CA SER A 132 20.44 -23.16 -38.35
C SER A 132 20.69 -23.06 -36.84
N GLY A 133 21.65 -23.84 -36.33
CA GLY A 133 21.94 -23.93 -34.88
C GLY A 133 20.83 -24.63 -34.09
N PHE A 134 20.59 -24.20 -32.84
CA PHE A 134 19.56 -24.77 -31.95
C PHE A 134 18.13 -24.71 -32.53
N ALA A 135 17.86 -23.84 -33.50
CA ALA A 135 16.55 -23.72 -34.16
C ALA A 135 16.23 -24.87 -35.14
N ALA A 136 17.24 -25.64 -35.55
CA ALA A 136 17.08 -26.85 -36.37
C ALA A 136 16.93 -28.13 -35.55
N ALA A 137 17.05 -28.03 -34.22
CA ALA A 137 16.88 -29.17 -33.32
C ALA A 137 15.39 -29.46 -33.11
N CYS A 138 15.06 -30.73 -32.92
CA CYS A 138 13.69 -31.18 -32.70
C CYS A 138 13.23 -30.88 -31.26
N VAL A 139 12.87 -29.62 -30.99
CA VAL A 139 12.51 -29.12 -29.65
C VAL A 139 11.31 -28.19 -29.72
N GLU A 140 10.51 -28.19 -28.66
CA GLU A 140 9.34 -27.33 -28.47
C GLU A 140 9.74 -26.21 -27.49
N GLY A 141 10.00 -25.02 -28.03
CA GLY A 141 10.53 -23.87 -27.31
C GLY A 141 9.61 -22.65 -27.32
N CYS A 142 8.44 -22.74 -27.96
CA CYS A 142 7.36 -21.75 -27.90
C CYS A 142 6.05 -22.40 -28.38
N GLU A 143 4.90 -21.92 -27.92
CA GLU A 143 3.57 -22.30 -28.40
C GLU A 143 2.90 -21.14 -29.17
N GLU A 144 3.16 -19.90 -28.73
CA GLU A 144 2.62 -18.68 -29.34
C GLU A 144 3.72 -17.62 -29.60
N ASP A 145 3.46 -16.69 -30.51
CA ASP A 145 4.41 -15.63 -30.89
C ASP A 145 4.83 -14.73 -29.70
N GLY A 146 3.97 -14.62 -28.68
CA GLY A 146 4.20 -13.81 -27.48
C GLY A 146 5.34 -14.33 -26.59
N GLU A 147 5.67 -15.61 -26.67
CA GLU A 147 6.72 -16.25 -25.88
C GLU A 147 8.13 -16.03 -26.47
N CYS A 148 8.20 -15.56 -27.72
CA CYS A 148 9.44 -15.27 -28.41
C CYS A 148 9.92 -13.84 -28.15
N SER A 149 11.23 -13.64 -27.96
CA SER A 149 11.79 -12.29 -27.77
C SER A 149 11.82 -11.46 -29.07
N ALA A 150 11.65 -10.13 -28.96
CA ALA A 150 11.77 -9.15 -30.05
C ALA A 150 10.93 -9.49 -31.31
N GLN A 151 11.52 -9.33 -32.52
CA GLN A 151 10.91 -9.54 -33.84
C GLN A 151 10.77 -11.03 -34.25
N LYS A 152 11.07 -11.98 -33.36
CA LYS A 152 10.99 -13.42 -33.67
C LYS A 152 9.58 -13.96 -33.48
N LYS A 153 9.17 -14.83 -34.40
CA LYS A 153 7.90 -15.55 -34.41
C LYS A 153 8.08 -16.97 -33.90
N CYS A 154 7.07 -17.52 -33.27
CA CYS A 154 7.01 -18.92 -32.96
C CYS A 154 6.71 -19.71 -34.23
N CYS A 155 7.69 -20.47 -34.71
CA CYS A 155 7.64 -21.09 -36.02
C CYS A 155 7.88 -22.60 -35.97
N PRO A 156 7.12 -23.38 -36.75
CA PRO A 156 7.31 -24.81 -36.82
C PRO A 156 8.64 -25.14 -37.50
N ASN A 157 9.44 -26.01 -36.89
CA ASN A 157 10.73 -26.45 -37.43
C ASN A 157 10.72 -27.91 -37.93
N GLY A 158 9.53 -28.47 -38.13
CA GLY A 158 9.31 -29.80 -38.71
C GLY A 158 8.86 -30.87 -37.71
N CYS A 159 9.17 -30.71 -36.42
CA CYS A 159 8.72 -31.61 -35.36
C CYS A 159 8.41 -30.94 -34.01
N GLY A 160 8.64 -29.63 -33.89
CA GLY A 160 8.19 -28.77 -32.80
C GLY A 160 8.12 -27.32 -33.27
N HIS A 161 8.05 -26.39 -32.31
CA HIS A 161 8.02 -24.95 -32.57
C HIS A 161 9.18 -24.25 -31.89
N THR A 162 9.82 -23.32 -32.59
CA THR A 162 10.96 -22.55 -32.08
C THR A 162 10.85 -21.10 -32.49
N CYS A 163 11.40 -20.21 -31.68
CA CYS A 163 11.42 -18.79 -31.99
C CYS A 163 12.40 -18.48 -33.14
N GLN A 164 11.85 -18.18 -34.32
CA GLN A 164 12.62 -17.90 -35.53
C GLN A 164 12.37 -16.49 -36.05
N SER A 165 13.37 -15.93 -36.73
CA SER A 165 13.23 -14.65 -37.42
C SER A 165 12.32 -14.82 -38.65
N PRO A 166 11.23 -14.05 -38.76
CA PRO A 166 10.27 -14.20 -39.85
C PRO A 166 10.83 -13.71 -41.21
N LYS A 167 10.36 -14.33 -42.29
CA LYS A 167 10.58 -13.89 -43.69
C LYS A 167 9.43 -13.00 -44.15
N ASN A 168 9.64 -12.27 -45.25
CA ASN A 168 8.62 -11.41 -45.86
C ASN A 168 7.96 -10.45 -44.85
N LEU A 169 8.77 -9.86 -43.97
CA LEU A 169 8.37 -8.68 -43.23
C LEU A 169 7.73 -7.72 -44.26
N TYR A 170 6.48 -7.31 -44.04
CA TYR A 170 5.71 -6.38 -44.88
C TYR A 170 4.90 -6.92 -46.08
N ARG A 171 4.51 -8.21 -46.15
CA ARG A 171 3.45 -8.62 -47.09
C ARG A 171 2.05 -8.32 -46.53
N GLY A 172 1.41 -7.28 -47.07
CA GLY A 172 0.13 -6.73 -46.60
C GLY A 172 0.23 -5.25 -46.23
N ALA A 173 0.86 -4.43 -47.08
CA ALA A 173 0.91 -2.99 -46.89
C ALA A 173 -0.48 -2.37 -47.12
N PRO A 174 -1.04 -1.58 -46.18
CA PRO A 174 -2.25 -0.84 -46.44
C PRO A 174 -1.90 0.43 -47.19
N LEU A 175 -2.90 0.89 -47.94
CA LEU A 175 -2.93 2.16 -48.61
C LEU A 175 -2.55 3.28 -47.62
N LYS A 176 -1.50 4.03 -47.97
CA LYS A 176 -1.09 5.28 -47.32
C LYS A 176 -2.33 6.16 -47.12
N PRO A 177 -2.74 6.53 -45.89
CA PRO A 177 -3.67 7.64 -45.73
C PRO A 177 -3.01 8.85 -46.38
N ARG A 178 -3.69 9.46 -47.36
CA ARG A 178 -3.16 10.58 -48.17
C ARG A 178 -2.91 11.86 -47.35
N LYS A 179 -3.13 11.85 -46.03
CA LYS A 179 -2.75 12.93 -45.12
C LYS A 179 -2.05 12.37 -43.89
N GLU A 180 -0.99 13.06 -43.50
CA GLU A 180 -0.15 12.78 -42.35
C GLU A 180 -0.98 12.77 -41.04
N LEU A 181 -0.59 11.90 -40.10
CA LEU A 181 -1.04 12.00 -38.70
C LEU A 181 -0.73 13.41 -38.20
N VAL A 182 -1.73 14.10 -37.67
CA VAL A 182 -1.56 15.45 -37.12
C VAL A 182 -1.56 15.34 -35.60
N PHE A 183 -0.55 15.97 -35.01
CA PHE A 183 -0.32 16.02 -33.57
C PHE A 183 -0.60 17.44 -33.10
N GLU A 184 -1.55 17.61 -32.19
CA GLU A 184 -1.86 18.91 -31.58
C GLU A 184 -1.77 18.79 -30.07
N GLU A 185 -0.70 19.35 -29.50
CA GLU A 185 -0.47 19.37 -28.05
C GLU A 185 -1.20 20.59 -27.46
N LEU A 186 -2.32 20.33 -26.79
CA LEU A 186 -3.15 21.37 -26.15
C LEU A 186 -2.36 22.08 -25.03
N GLU A 187 -2.82 23.27 -24.62
CA GLU A 187 -2.22 23.99 -23.47
C GLU A 187 -2.23 23.16 -22.18
N SER A 188 -3.22 22.28 -22.02
CA SER A 188 -3.33 21.34 -20.89
C SER A 188 -2.29 20.19 -20.87
N GLY A 189 -1.37 20.10 -21.84
CA GLY A 189 -0.41 18.99 -21.96
C GLY A 189 -0.97 17.69 -22.57
N VAL A 190 -2.28 17.65 -22.86
CA VAL A 190 -2.94 16.56 -23.59
C VAL A 190 -2.59 16.62 -25.07
N LEU A 191 -2.19 15.48 -25.63
CA LEU A 191 -1.89 15.35 -27.06
C LEU A 191 -3.11 14.82 -27.82
N GLU A 192 -3.65 15.62 -28.75
CA GLU A 192 -4.59 15.13 -29.75
C GLU A 192 -3.81 14.49 -30.90
N VAL A 193 -4.10 13.21 -31.17
CA VAL A 193 -3.62 12.51 -32.36
C VAL A 193 -4.81 12.32 -33.30
N ARG A 194 -4.83 13.02 -34.44
CA ARG A 194 -5.89 12.92 -35.44
C ARG A 194 -5.36 12.40 -36.78
N TRP A 195 -6.18 11.60 -37.46
CA TRP A 195 -5.92 11.14 -38.81
C TRP A 195 -7.15 11.39 -39.69
N SER A 196 -6.99 11.35 -41.01
CA SER A 196 -8.12 11.38 -41.93
C SER A 196 -8.20 10.07 -42.70
N SER A 197 -9.32 9.36 -42.55
CA SER A 197 -9.57 8.13 -43.30
C SER A 197 -10.06 8.48 -44.71
N LYS A 198 -9.16 8.75 -45.66
CA LYS A 198 -9.53 8.81 -47.09
C LYS A 198 -9.57 7.40 -47.70
N PHE A 199 -10.29 6.50 -47.06
CA PHE A 199 -10.65 5.22 -47.65
C PHE A 199 -12.03 5.40 -48.28
N ASN A 200 -12.08 5.43 -49.62
CA ASN A 200 -13.34 5.37 -50.37
C ASN A 200 -13.85 3.92 -50.38
N VAL A 201 -13.91 3.30 -49.20
CA VAL A 201 -14.23 1.90 -48.98
C VAL A 201 -15.65 1.87 -48.45
N SER A 202 -16.49 1.07 -49.12
CA SER A 202 -17.79 0.49 -48.74
C SER A 202 -18.45 0.97 -47.43
N ALA A 203 -19.78 1.11 -47.43
CA ALA A 203 -20.64 1.54 -46.33
C ALA A 203 -20.67 0.58 -45.10
N GLU A 204 -19.51 0.12 -44.63
CA GLU A 204 -19.29 -0.84 -43.55
C GLU A 204 -18.55 -0.17 -42.37
N PRO A 205 -18.80 -0.59 -41.12
CA PRO A 205 -18.17 -0.01 -39.94
C PRO A 205 -16.67 -0.34 -39.88
N VAL A 206 -15.85 0.66 -39.55
CA VAL A 206 -14.39 0.55 -39.44
C VAL A 206 -13.97 0.93 -38.02
N LEU A 207 -13.23 0.05 -37.35
CA LEU A 207 -12.57 0.32 -36.07
C LEU A 207 -11.14 0.76 -36.34
N ASN A 208 -10.70 1.85 -35.72
CA ASN A 208 -9.32 2.31 -35.77
C ASN A 208 -8.55 1.82 -34.55
N VAL A 209 -7.25 1.61 -34.72
CA VAL A 209 -6.40 1.11 -33.65
C VAL A 209 -5.11 1.90 -33.62
N LEU A 210 -4.79 2.51 -32.48
CA LEU A 210 -3.61 3.33 -32.27
C LEU A 210 -2.60 2.58 -31.40
N GLN A 211 -1.34 2.52 -31.84
CA GLN A 211 -0.22 2.05 -31.01
C GLN A 211 0.82 3.14 -30.88
N ARG A 212 1.31 3.34 -29.66
CA ARG A 212 2.36 4.31 -29.34
C ARG A 212 3.67 3.60 -29.03
N ARG A 213 4.80 4.22 -29.37
CA ARG A 213 6.15 3.71 -29.11
C ARG A 213 7.04 4.83 -28.58
N TRP A 214 7.87 4.53 -27.58
CA TRP A 214 8.81 5.49 -27.00
C TRP A 214 10.11 4.80 -26.57
N ASN A 215 11.22 5.53 -26.58
CA ASN A 215 12.52 5.10 -26.04
C ASN A 215 13.27 6.26 -25.35
N TYR A 216 14.28 5.91 -24.55
CA TYR A 216 15.31 6.84 -24.09
C TYR A 216 16.33 7.09 -25.23
N GLY A 217 15.95 7.86 -26.25
CA GLY A 217 16.83 8.19 -27.38
C GLY A 217 16.09 8.48 -28.69
N ILE A 218 16.84 8.64 -29.78
CA ILE A 218 16.31 9.05 -31.11
C ILE A 218 15.66 7.86 -31.87
N HIS A 219 15.86 6.61 -31.42
CA HIS A 219 15.35 5.40 -32.09
C HIS A 219 14.44 4.58 -31.15
N PRO A 220 13.11 4.53 -31.37
CA PRO A 220 12.16 3.69 -30.61
C PRO A 220 12.36 2.18 -30.86
N SER A 221 12.35 1.36 -29.80
CA SER A 221 12.42 -0.11 -29.84
C SER A 221 11.00 -0.67 -29.89
N GLU A 222 10.80 -1.84 -30.50
CA GLU A 222 9.50 -2.53 -30.47
C GLU A 222 9.14 -3.03 -29.05
N ASP A 223 10.15 -3.30 -28.21
CA ASP A 223 9.96 -3.83 -26.86
C ASP A 223 9.30 -2.83 -25.89
N GLY A 224 9.22 -1.55 -26.28
CA GLY A 224 8.59 -0.45 -25.52
C GLY A 224 7.31 0.08 -26.16
N ALA A 225 6.62 -0.69 -27.01
CA ALA A 225 5.33 -0.31 -27.58
C ALA A 225 4.19 -0.51 -26.57
N THR A 226 3.22 0.41 -26.48
CA THR A 226 2.00 0.12 -25.72
C THR A 226 1.15 -0.92 -26.43
N GLU A 227 0.27 -1.54 -25.65
CA GLU A 227 -0.89 -2.23 -26.20
C GLU A 227 -1.68 -1.32 -27.15
N TRP A 228 -2.36 -1.97 -28.09
CA TRP A 228 -3.17 -1.31 -29.10
C TRP A 228 -4.44 -0.74 -28.48
N GLN A 229 -4.66 0.57 -28.65
CA GLN A 229 -5.88 1.24 -28.21
C GLN A 229 -6.90 1.27 -29.35
N VAL A 230 -8.04 0.62 -29.16
CA VAL A 230 -9.13 0.55 -30.14
C VAL A 230 -10.05 1.77 -29.99
N THR A 231 -10.42 2.39 -31.10
CA THR A 231 -11.34 3.53 -31.14
C THR A 231 -12.19 3.50 -32.41
N SER A 232 -13.46 3.90 -32.30
CA SER A 232 -14.35 4.11 -33.46
C SER A 232 -14.21 5.52 -34.06
N GLU A 233 -13.52 6.45 -33.38
CA GLU A 233 -13.29 7.82 -33.86
C GLU A 233 -12.01 7.92 -34.72
N GLU A 234 -11.89 8.98 -35.53
CA GLU A 234 -10.68 9.30 -36.31
C GLU A 234 -9.66 10.16 -35.51
N ARG A 235 -9.82 10.22 -34.19
CA ARG A 235 -8.96 10.95 -33.24
C ARG A 235 -8.88 10.25 -31.89
N VAL A 236 -7.77 10.46 -31.17
CA VAL A 236 -7.57 10.03 -29.79
C VAL A 236 -6.88 11.13 -28.99
N TRP A 237 -7.33 11.33 -27.76
CA TRP A 237 -6.72 12.22 -26.78
C TRP A 237 -5.82 11.41 -25.85
N LEU A 238 -4.54 11.76 -25.78
CA LEU A 238 -3.55 11.10 -24.94
C LEU A 238 -3.13 12.05 -23.81
N THR A 239 -3.50 11.71 -22.58
CA THR A 239 -3.25 12.52 -21.37
C THR A 239 -1.99 12.12 -20.62
N ASP A 240 -1.40 10.96 -20.93
CA ASP A 240 -0.29 10.32 -20.21
C ASP A 240 1.07 10.47 -20.94
N MET A 241 1.20 11.53 -21.74
CA MET A 241 2.41 11.84 -22.49
C MET A 241 3.48 12.44 -21.56
N ARG A 242 4.65 11.80 -21.47
CA ARG A 242 5.78 12.35 -20.70
C ARG A 242 6.54 13.41 -21.49
N PRO A 243 6.88 14.55 -20.87
CA PRO A 243 7.60 15.65 -21.51
C PRO A 243 9.02 15.26 -21.95
N GLY A 244 9.52 15.87 -23.02
CA GLY A 244 10.90 15.69 -23.49
C GLY A 244 11.22 14.34 -24.12
N ARG A 245 10.29 13.38 -24.10
CA ARG A 245 10.41 12.07 -24.77
C ARG A 245 9.98 12.13 -26.23
N TRP A 246 10.61 11.27 -27.04
CA TRP A 246 10.27 11.06 -28.43
C TRP A 246 9.28 9.91 -28.58
N TYR A 247 8.19 10.20 -29.29
CA TYR A 247 7.10 9.26 -29.54
C TYR A 247 6.94 9.01 -31.04
N GLN A 248 6.51 7.79 -31.37
CA GLN A 248 6.11 7.43 -32.71
C GLN A 248 4.77 6.69 -32.66
N PHE A 249 3.86 7.07 -33.55
CA PHE A 249 2.49 6.58 -33.57
C PHE A 249 2.21 5.79 -34.85
N ARG A 250 1.34 4.78 -34.73
CA ARG A 250 0.83 3.97 -35.85
C ARG A 250 -0.67 3.81 -35.71
N VAL A 251 -1.39 3.94 -36.81
CA VAL A 251 -2.84 3.70 -36.86
C VAL A 251 -3.13 2.56 -37.83
N ALA A 252 -4.12 1.73 -37.53
CA ALA A 252 -4.66 0.77 -38.48
C ALA A 252 -6.19 0.86 -38.49
N ALA A 253 -6.77 0.76 -39.68
CA ALA A 253 -8.21 0.63 -39.87
C ALA A 253 -8.55 -0.86 -40.05
N VAL A 254 -9.51 -1.36 -39.27
CA VAL A 254 -9.95 -2.75 -39.24
C VAL A 254 -11.43 -2.80 -39.61
N ASN A 255 -11.79 -3.65 -40.56
CA ASN A 255 -13.18 -3.92 -40.93
C ASN A 255 -13.48 -5.42 -40.89
N VAL A 256 -14.72 -5.80 -41.26
CA VAL A 256 -15.23 -7.18 -41.29
C VAL A 256 -14.44 -8.13 -42.19
N HIS A 257 -13.61 -7.59 -43.09
CA HIS A 257 -12.77 -8.35 -44.01
C HIS A 257 -11.31 -8.45 -43.54
N GLY A 258 -11.01 -7.96 -42.33
CA GLY A 258 -9.70 -7.94 -41.71
C GLY A 258 -8.82 -6.75 -42.10
N THR A 259 -7.70 -6.59 -41.41
CA THR A 259 -6.76 -5.50 -41.67
C THR A 259 -6.01 -5.75 -42.98
N ARG A 260 -6.19 -4.89 -44.00
CA ARG A 260 -5.31 -4.89 -45.18
C ARG A 260 -3.98 -4.15 -44.94
N GLY A 261 -3.49 -4.17 -43.69
CA GLY A 261 -2.17 -3.70 -43.29
C GLY A 261 -2.14 -2.55 -42.27
N TYR A 262 -0.94 -2.26 -41.75
CA TYR A 262 -0.64 -1.16 -40.80
C TYR A 262 -0.08 0.09 -41.47
N THR A 263 -0.43 1.30 -41.03
CA THR A 263 0.20 2.52 -41.56
C THR A 263 1.70 2.51 -41.28
N THR A 264 2.51 3.08 -42.20
CA THR A 264 3.90 3.40 -41.89
C THR A 264 3.97 4.27 -40.63
N PRO A 265 5.01 4.08 -39.79
CA PRO A 265 5.16 4.84 -38.54
C PRO A 265 5.15 6.35 -38.80
N SER A 266 4.56 7.13 -37.90
CA SER A 266 4.57 8.59 -37.99
C SER A 266 5.98 9.17 -37.96
N ARG A 267 6.11 10.46 -38.29
CA ARG A 267 7.30 11.22 -37.89
C ARG A 267 7.42 11.22 -36.36
N HIS A 268 8.65 11.32 -35.85
CA HIS A 268 8.88 11.43 -34.42
C HIS A 268 8.24 12.70 -33.88
N PHE A 269 7.38 12.53 -32.88
CA PHE A 269 6.80 13.63 -32.11
C PHE A 269 7.57 13.76 -30.80
N ARG A 270 8.19 14.92 -30.56
CA ARG A 270 8.75 15.23 -29.25
C ARG A 270 7.68 15.98 -28.47
N SER A 271 7.21 15.43 -27.36
CA SER A 271 6.36 16.20 -26.46
C SER A 271 7.18 17.38 -25.95
N SER A 272 6.71 18.58 -26.26
CA SER A 272 7.45 19.82 -26.11
C SER A 272 7.05 20.58 -24.85
N LYS A 273 5.90 20.22 -24.28
CA LYS A 273 5.35 20.84 -23.09
C LYS A 273 5.42 19.88 -21.92
N ASP A 274 5.90 20.41 -20.79
CA ASP A 274 5.66 19.74 -19.53
C ASP A 274 4.15 19.62 -19.32
N LEU A 275 3.66 18.46 -18.86
CA LEU A 275 2.36 18.41 -18.20
C LEU A 275 2.45 19.51 -17.14
N GLU A 276 1.66 20.58 -17.26
CA GLU A 276 1.58 21.52 -16.17
C GLU A 276 1.23 20.69 -14.93
N PRO A 277 2.02 20.81 -13.86
CA PRO A 277 1.72 20.11 -12.63
C PRO A 277 0.29 20.46 -12.24
N THR A 278 -0.54 19.46 -11.98
CA THR A 278 -1.68 19.68 -11.09
C THR A 278 -1.08 19.99 -9.74
N ASP A 279 -0.93 21.30 -9.50
CA ASP A 279 -0.40 21.98 -8.32
C ASP A 279 0.60 21.16 -7.48
N SER A 280 1.84 21.10 -7.98
CA SER A 280 2.99 21.17 -7.07
C SER A 280 2.79 22.41 -6.19
N PRO A 281 3.14 22.38 -4.89
CA PRO A 281 3.00 23.54 -4.03
C PRO A 281 3.67 24.70 -4.75
N VAL A 282 2.89 25.76 -4.99
CA VAL A 282 3.44 27.05 -5.37
C VAL A 282 4.64 27.24 -4.47
N PHE A 283 5.84 27.12 -5.03
CA PHE A 283 7.01 27.71 -4.43
C PHE A 283 6.57 29.13 -4.21
N ILE A 284 6.32 29.46 -2.94
CA ILE A 284 6.39 30.82 -2.48
C ILE A 284 7.82 31.22 -2.86
N LYS A 285 7.98 31.78 -4.06
CA LYS A 285 8.85 32.94 -4.18
C LYS A 285 8.40 33.80 -3.02
N PRO A 286 9.27 34.11 -2.04
CA PRO A 286 8.89 35.02 -0.97
C PRO A 286 8.26 36.22 -1.66
N GLN A 287 6.94 36.33 -1.55
CA GLN A 287 6.22 37.51 -1.97
C GLN A 287 6.91 38.56 -1.12
N SER A 288 7.70 39.43 -1.75
CA SER A 288 8.58 40.34 -1.03
C SER A 288 7.77 40.96 0.11
N ASP A 289 8.17 40.71 1.36
CA ASP A 289 7.55 41.23 2.60
C ASP A 289 7.67 42.78 2.70
N LEU A 290 7.63 43.47 1.56
CA LEU A 290 8.19 44.77 1.35
C LEU A 290 7.28 45.73 0.60
N LEU A 291 6.30 45.26 -0.21
CA LEU A 291 5.36 46.11 -0.95
C LEU A 291 3.94 45.49 -1.00
N ASP A 292 2.97 46.15 -0.37
CA ASP A 292 1.57 45.71 -0.22
C ASP A 292 0.58 46.72 -0.84
N VAL A 293 -0.56 46.26 -1.35
CA VAL A 293 -1.58 47.08 -2.04
C VAL A 293 -2.92 46.90 -1.34
N GLY A 294 -3.49 47.99 -0.82
CA GLY A 294 -4.81 48.01 -0.20
C GLY A 294 -5.97 47.90 -1.19
N THR A 295 -7.20 47.80 -0.68
CA THR A 295 -8.40 47.70 -1.51
C THR A 295 -8.70 49.03 -2.24
N PRO A 296 -9.01 49.02 -3.54
CA PRO A 296 -9.45 50.22 -4.25
C PRO A 296 -10.76 50.77 -3.67
N PHE A 297 -10.82 52.09 -3.46
CA PHE A 297 -11.99 52.78 -2.92
C PHE A 297 -12.31 54.02 -3.77
N TYR A 298 -13.59 54.44 -3.77
CA TYR A 298 -14.04 55.60 -4.50
C TYR A 298 -14.27 56.77 -3.54
N GLN A 299 -13.47 57.82 -3.66
CA GLN A 299 -13.50 58.98 -2.78
C GLN A 299 -13.18 60.24 -3.59
N ASP A 300 -13.87 61.33 -3.30
CA ASP A 300 -13.69 62.64 -3.95
C ASP A 300 -13.85 62.61 -5.47
N GLY A 301 -14.80 61.81 -5.97
CA GLY A 301 -15.11 61.71 -7.40
C GLY A 301 -14.10 60.91 -8.22
N GLN A 302 -13.13 60.25 -7.57
CA GLN A 302 -12.11 59.45 -8.24
C GLN A 302 -11.93 58.08 -7.56
N LEU A 303 -11.57 57.08 -8.36
CA LEU A 303 -11.15 55.78 -7.83
C LEU A 303 -9.69 55.86 -7.39
N GLN A 304 -9.40 55.42 -6.17
CA GLN A 304 -8.07 55.49 -5.56
C GLN A 304 -7.68 54.14 -4.95
N VAL A 305 -6.38 53.90 -4.82
CA VAL A 305 -5.84 52.76 -4.05
C VAL A 305 -4.70 53.21 -3.16
N ARG A 306 -4.52 52.61 -1.98
CA ARG A 306 -3.36 52.85 -1.12
C ARG A 306 -2.34 51.74 -1.27
N VAL A 307 -1.07 52.10 -1.37
CA VAL A 307 0.07 51.17 -1.48
C VAL A 307 1.02 51.43 -0.33
N TYR A 308 1.57 50.37 0.28
CA TYR A 308 2.38 50.40 1.50
C TYR A 308 3.71 49.68 1.27
N TRP A 309 4.81 50.14 1.86
CA TRP A 309 6.11 49.44 1.79
C TRP A 309 6.96 49.59 3.05
N LYS A 310 7.93 48.69 3.24
CA LYS A 310 8.84 48.70 4.40
C LYS A 310 10.13 49.47 4.08
N LYS A 311 10.54 50.42 4.92
CA LYS A 311 11.80 51.17 4.74
C LYS A 311 13.00 50.23 4.95
N LYS A 312 13.73 49.90 3.88
CA LYS A 312 14.95 49.07 3.90
C LYS A 312 16.18 49.79 4.47
N ASP A 313 16.30 51.08 4.19
CA ASP A 313 17.46 51.89 4.57
C ASP A 313 16.98 53.16 5.30
N PRO A 314 17.38 53.37 6.57
CA PRO A 314 16.98 54.55 7.34
C PRO A 314 17.56 55.87 6.79
N THR A 315 18.49 55.83 5.82
CA THR A 315 19.06 57.04 5.18
C THR A 315 18.25 57.55 3.98
N VAL A 316 17.29 56.75 3.47
CA VAL A 316 16.43 57.13 2.34
C VAL A 316 15.20 57.91 2.84
N ASN A 317 15.19 59.21 2.55
CA ASN A 317 14.13 60.12 3.01
C ASN A 317 13.00 60.36 1.99
N ARG A 318 13.14 59.88 0.75
CA ARG A 318 12.16 60.10 -0.33
C ARG A 318 12.02 58.86 -1.21
N TYR A 319 10.80 58.55 -1.64
CA TYR A 319 10.45 57.48 -2.58
C TYR A 319 9.72 58.05 -3.78
N ARG A 320 10.07 57.58 -4.98
CA ARG A 320 9.36 57.83 -6.23
C ARG A 320 8.48 56.63 -6.55
N VAL A 321 7.17 56.84 -6.60
CA VAL A 321 6.15 55.86 -6.96
C VAL A 321 5.63 56.16 -8.36
N GLN A 322 5.58 55.18 -9.25
CA GLN A 322 5.08 55.31 -10.62
C GLN A 322 3.99 54.26 -10.86
N TRP A 323 2.90 54.63 -11.53
CA TRP A 323 1.85 53.67 -11.91
C TRP A 323 1.33 53.89 -13.32
N SER A 324 1.00 52.79 -14.01
CA SER A 324 0.41 52.82 -15.35
C SER A 324 -0.54 51.64 -15.55
N PRO A 325 -1.62 51.80 -16.33
CA PRO A 325 -2.46 50.66 -16.72
C PRO A 325 -1.69 49.76 -17.69
N GLU A 326 -1.61 48.46 -17.40
CA GLU A 326 -1.10 47.44 -18.33
C GLU A 326 -2.18 47.02 -19.33
N PHE A 327 -3.41 46.85 -18.84
CA PHE A 327 -4.54 46.40 -19.64
C PHE A 327 -5.85 46.92 -19.04
N CYS A 328 -6.76 47.42 -19.87
CA CYS A 328 -8.08 47.89 -19.46
C CYS A 328 -9.15 47.21 -20.33
N SER A 329 -10.28 46.82 -19.73
CA SER A 329 -11.40 46.22 -20.46
C SER A 329 -12.06 47.18 -21.46
N HIS A 330 -11.75 48.47 -21.38
CA HIS A 330 -12.18 49.51 -22.32
C HIS A 330 -10.95 50.13 -22.99
N ASN A 331 -11.06 50.53 -24.27
CA ASN A 331 -9.98 51.09 -25.11
C ASN A 331 -9.48 52.48 -24.66
N GLY A 332 -9.10 52.63 -23.39
CA GLY A 332 -8.45 53.82 -22.85
C GLY A 332 -6.99 53.52 -22.55
N SER A 333 -6.06 54.13 -23.28
CA SER A 333 -4.65 54.18 -22.85
C SER A 333 -4.45 55.45 -22.02
N ARG A 334 -3.99 55.30 -20.78
CA ARG A 334 -3.58 56.41 -19.92
C ARG A 334 -2.07 56.37 -19.73
N THR A 335 -1.44 57.53 -19.78
CA THR A 335 0.01 57.69 -19.61
C THR A 335 0.45 57.37 -18.18
N GLN A 336 1.71 56.97 -18.01
CA GLN A 336 2.29 56.64 -16.70
C GLN A 336 2.31 57.86 -15.77
N GLU A 337 1.68 57.72 -14.60
CA GLU A 337 1.63 58.75 -13.56
C GLU A 337 2.70 58.49 -12.50
N LYS A 338 3.13 59.55 -11.81
CA LYS A 338 4.21 59.48 -10.83
C LYS A 338 3.95 60.41 -9.65
N LEU A 339 4.35 59.95 -8.46
CA LEU A 339 4.28 60.67 -7.20
C LEU A 339 5.62 60.53 -6.46
N ILE A 340 6.02 61.54 -5.69
CA ILE A 340 7.14 61.44 -4.76
C ILE A 340 6.57 61.62 -3.36
N THR A 341 6.87 60.69 -2.46
CA THR A 341 6.43 60.74 -1.06
C THR A 341 7.60 60.49 -0.10
N GLN A 342 7.48 61.00 1.12
CA GLN A 342 8.41 60.75 2.24
C GLN A 342 7.88 59.67 3.19
N GLU A 343 6.59 59.36 3.05
CA GLU A 343 5.88 58.34 3.82
C GLU A 343 6.20 56.94 3.29
N ASN A 344 5.92 55.93 4.13
CA ASN A 344 6.00 54.51 3.77
C ASN A 344 4.72 54.00 3.08
N PHE A 345 3.87 54.93 2.59
CA PHE A 345 2.69 54.64 1.81
C PHE A 345 2.40 55.76 0.78
N ALA A 346 1.63 55.43 -0.25
CA ALA A 346 1.12 56.38 -1.24
C ALA A 346 -0.33 56.05 -1.61
N SER A 347 -1.18 57.08 -1.70
CA SER A 347 -2.52 56.95 -2.30
C SER A 347 -2.41 57.30 -3.79
N LEU A 348 -2.78 56.37 -4.68
CA LEU A 348 -2.78 56.55 -6.13
C LEU A 348 -4.17 57.01 -6.57
N PRO A 349 -4.34 58.28 -6.98
CA PRO A 349 -5.65 58.79 -7.37
C PRO A 349 -5.96 58.53 -8.86
N GLY A 350 -7.20 58.78 -9.25
CA GLY A 350 -7.60 58.86 -10.65
C GLY A 350 -7.54 57.54 -11.42
N LEU A 351 -7.70 56.39 -10.78
CA LEU A 351 -7.66 55.09 -11.46
C LEU A 351 -8.93 54.87 -12.32
N GLN A 352 -8.78 54.12 -13.42
CA GLN A 352 -9.91 53.71 -14.26
C GLN A 352 -10.53 52.41 -13.73
N PHE A 353 -11.83 52.23 -13.93
CA PHE A 353 -12.54 51.00 -13.58
C PHE A 353 -12.17 49.86 -14.53
N SER A 354 -12.19 48.62 -14.03
CA SER A 354 -11.91 47.40 -14.82
C SER A 354 -10.54 47.41 -15.54
N CYS A 355 -9.49 47.81 -14.82
CA CYS A 355 -8.13 47.92 -15.34
C CYS A 355 -7.11 47.23 -14.44
N LYS A 356 -6.08 46.64 -15.05
CA LYS A 356 -4.88 46.15 -14.38
C LYS A 356 -3.84 47.25 -14.35
N TYR A 357 -3.36 47.62 -13.16
CA TYR A 357 -2.33 48.62 -12.95
C TYR A 357 -1.03 47.99 -12.47
N LYS A 358 0.10 48.48 -12.99
CA LYS A 358 1.45 48.19 -12.47
C LYS A 358 1.96 49.39 -11.69
N VAL A 359 2.50 49.15 -10.49
CA VAL A 359 3.13 50.15 -9.61
C VAL A 359 4.59 49.82 -9.46
N ILE A 360 5.45 50.85 -9.52
CA ILE A 360 6.90 50.75 -9.38
C ILE A 360 7.35 51.74 -8.31
N ILE A 361 8.15 51.31 -7.34
CA ILE A 361 8.70 52.13 -6.26
C ILE A 361 10.23 52.18 -6.36
N GLN A 362 10.77 53.40 -6.29
CA GLN A 362 12.21 53.66 -6.35
C GLN A 362 12.65 54.60 -5.21
N PRO A 363 13.66 54.25 -4.39
CA PRO A 363 14.24 55.17 -3.42
C PRO A 363 14.94 56.35 -4.13
N ALA A 364 14.71 57.57 -3.66
CA ALA A 364 15.24 58.79 -4.25
C ALA A 364 16.35 59.37 -3.34
N GLY A 365 17.60 59.01 -3.61
CA GLY A 365 18.77 59.67 -2.99
C GLY A 365 19.91 58.74 -2.58
N SER A 366 20.67 58.21 -3.54
CA SER A 366 22.10 57.89 -3.37
C SER A 366 22.67 57.57 -4.76
N LYS A 367 23.93 57.93 -5.02
CA LYS A 367 24.63 57.65 -6.29
C LYS A 367 24.89 56.13 -6.38
N GLY A 368 23.91 55.38 -6.86
CA GLY A 368 24.01 53.95 -7.10
C GLY A 368 22.66 53.41 -7.55
N LYS A 369 22.63 52.55 -8.59
CA LYS A 369 21.41 51.87 -9.06
C LYS A 369 20.86 51.00 -7.92
N THR A 370 19.89 51.53 -7.18
CA THR A 370 19.06 50.76 -6.26
C THR A 370 17.94 50.10 -7.05
N GLU A 371 17.68 48.81 -6.80
CA GLU A 371 16.65 48.03 -7.51
C GLU A 371 15.26 48.63 -7.29
N ALA A 372 14.49 48.77 -8.37
CA ALA A 372 13.12 49.22 -8.34
C ALA A 372 12.20 48.04 -8.02
N GLU A 373 11.38 48.15 -6.99
CA GLU A 373 10.38 47.12 -6.66
C GLU A 373 9.08 47.41 -7.40
N SER A 374 8.40 46.37 -7.89
CA SER A 374 7.15 46.54 -8.62
C SER A 374 6.09 45.50 -8.25
N THR A 375 4.83 45.91 -8.24
CA THR A 375 3.66 45.05 -8.00
C THR A 375 2.52 45.42 -8.95
N THR A 376 1.51 44.56 -9.08
CA THR A 376 0.33 44.80 -9.94
C THR A 376 -0.98 44.58 -9.18
N PHE A 377 -2.01 45.37 -9.47
CA PHE A 377 -3.34 45.23 -8.87
C PHE A 377 -4.46 45.50 -9.90
N TYR A 378 -5.68 45.06 -9.59
CA TYR A 378 -6.87 45.24 -10.44
C TYR A 378 -7.86 46.22 -9.82
N THR A 379 -8.50 47.04 -10.64
CA THR A 379 -9.59 47.91 -10.23
C THR A 379 -10.96 47.29 -10.52
N PRO A 380 -11.96 47.49 -9.64
CA PRO A 380 -13.30 46.95 -9.81
C PRO A 380 -14.07 47.64 -10.96
N SER A 381 -15.21 47.07 -11.37
CA SER A 381 -16.10 47.70 -12.35
C SER A 381 -16.89 48.86 -11.74
N CYS A 382 -17.36 49.80 -12.59
CA CYS A 382 -18.18 50.94 -12.13
C CYS A 382 -19.47 50.45 -11.45
N ALA A 383 -20.09 49.39 -11.99
CA ALA A 383 -21.30 48.78 -11.42
C ALA A 383 -21.06 48.20 -10.01
N THR A 384 -19.89 47.59 -9.77
CA THR A 384 -19.53 46.99 -8.48
C THR A 384 -19.34 48.04 -7.37
N ILE A 385 -18.84 49.24 -7.71
CA ILE A 385 -18.74 50.33 -6.72
C ILE A 385 -20.07 51.04 -6.56
N GLN A 386 -20.84 51.23 -7.65
CA GLN A 386 -22.15 51.87 -7.59
C GLN A 386 -23.14 51.08 -6.72
N SER A 387 -23.09 49.75 -6.70
CA SER A 387 -23.92 48.92 -5.81
C SER A 387 -23.55 49.05 -4.33
N LYS A 388 -22.34 49.53 -4.01
CA LYS A 388 -21.83 49.67 -2.63
C LYS A 388 -21.77 51.14 -2.16
N SER A 389 -22.09 52.11 -3.01
CA SER A 389 -22.04 53.55 -2.70
C SER A 389 -23.43 54.15 -2.50
N PRO A 390 -23.68 54.88 -1.39
CA PRO A 390 -24.96 55.56 -1.15
C PRO A 390 -25.18 56.79 -2.04
N LYS A 391 -24.14 57.29 -2.74
CA LYS A 391 -24.24 58.42 -3.69
C LYS A 391 -24.08 57.93 -5.13
N PRO A 392 -24.90 58.42 -6.08
CA PRO A 392 -24.82 58.02 -7.49
C PRO A 392 -23.49 58.47 -8.09
N ILE A 393 -22.74 57.50 -8.63
CA ILE A 393 -21.45 57.73 -9.30
C ILE A 393 -21.73 57.87 -10.79
N PRO A 394 -21.25 58.94 -11.46
CA PRO A 394 -21.46 59.11 -12.89
C PRO A 394 -20.59 58.11 -13.69
N CYS A 395 -21.19 56.99 -14.09
CA CYS A 395 -20.59 56.06 -15.06
C CYS A 395 -20.94 56.54 -16.49
N SER A 396 -19.95 56.70 -17.38
CA SER A 396 -20.19 57.04 -18.77
C SER A 396 -20.96 55.91 -19.48
N THR A 397 -22.10 56.26 -20.05
CA THR A 397 -23.04 55.35 -20.71
C THR A 397 -22.43 54.67 -21.93
N ALA A 398 -22.11 53.39 -21.80
CA ALA A 398 -21.96 52.45 -22.91
C ALA A 398 -22.86 51.25 -22.65
N SER A 399 -23.95 51.18 -23.41
CA SER A 399 -24.93 50.11 -23.63
C SER A 399 -24.96 48.95 -22.61
N ALA A 400 -26.04 48.93 -21.82
CA ALA A 400 -26.43 47.80 -20.98
C ALA A 400 -26.71 46.54 -21.82
N VAL A 401 -25.70 45.68 -21.94
CA VAL A 401 -25.93 44.24 -22.07
C VAL A 401 -26.10 43.73 -20.64
N VAL A 402 -27.31 43.30 -20.28
CA VAL A 402 -27.57 42.68 -18.97
C VAL A 402 -26.65 41.46 -18.85
N PRO A 403 -25.66 41.43 -17.94
CA PRO A 403 -24.82 40.27 -17.80
C PRO A 403 -25.66 39.10 -17.27
N PRO A 404 -25.39 37.86 -17.71
CA PRO A 404 -26.13 36.69 -17.26
C PRO A 404 -26.09 36.61 -15.74
N LYS A 405 -27.26 36.37 -15.11
CA LYS A 405 -27.40 36.26 -13.66
C LYS A 405 -26.45 35.18 -13.15
N VAL A 406 -25.47 35.57 -12.33
CA VAL A 406 -24.50 34.64 -11.74
C VAL A 406 -25.22 33.82 -10.68
N LEU A 407 -25.44 32.53 -10.96
CA LEU A 407 -26.18 31.62 -10.09
C LEU A 407 -25.25 30.90 -9.10
N VAL A 408 -23.94 30.98 -9.32
CA VAL A 408 -22.93 30.38 -8.46
C VAL A 408 -22.85 31.12 -7.13
N LYS A 409 -22.96 30.40 -6.01
CA LYS A 409 -22.83 30.94 -4.65
C LYS A 409 -21.96 30.02 -3.79
N ALA A 410 -21.34 30.59 -2.76
CA ALA A 410 -20.63 29.82 -1.75
C ALA A 410 -21.63 29.20 -0.76
N GLU A 411 -21.40 27.97 -0.33
CA GLU A 411 -22.17 27.23 0.66
C GLU A 411 -21.22 26.58 1.68
N ASN A 412 -21.76 26.12 2.82
CA ASN A 412 -20.99 25.44 3.86
C ASN A 412 -19.74 26.20 4.34
N LEU A 413 -19.89 27.50 4.67
CA LEU A 413 -18.83 28.26 5.31
C LEU A 413 -18.48 27.62 6.66
N THR A 414 -17.24 27.16 6.85
CA THR A 414 -16.72 26.60 8.10
C THR A 414 -15.53 27.42 8.60
N ALA A 415 -15.28 27.36 9.92
CA ALA A 415 -14.14 28.00 10.56
C ALA A 415 -13.53 27.03 11.58
N ALA A 416 -12.21 26.92 11.59
CA ALA A 416 -11.43 26.26 12.63
C ALA A 416 -10.47 27.26 13.27
N PHE A 417 -10.35 27.26 14.59
CA PHE A 417 -9.51 28.21 15.31
C PHE A 417 -8.38 27.47 16.03
N SER A 418 -7.16 27.97 15.91
CA SER A 418 -6.02 27.57 16.74
C SER A 418 -5.58 28.75 17.61
N VAL A 419 -5.23 28.47 18.86
CA VAL A 419 -4.76 29.49 19.81
C VAL A 419 -3.32 29.13 20.20
N TYR A 420 -2.38 30.04 19.92
CA TYR A 420 -0.98 29.88 20.29
C TYR A 420 -0.51 31.13 21.04
N MET A 421 -0.07 30.96 22.28
CA MET A 421 0.41 32.06 23.16
C MET A 421 -0.52 33.29 23.21
N GLY A 422 -1.84 33.07 23.22
CA GLY A 422 -2.85 34.14 23.28
C GLY A 422 -3.21 34.78 21.93
N ASN A 423 -2.58 34.35 20.83
CA ASN A 423 -2.91 34.79 19.47
C ASN A 423 -3.83 33.75 18.80
N VAL A 424 -4.95 34.19 18.22
CA VAL A 424 -5.92 33.30 17.58
C VAL A 424 -5.72 33.35 16.06
N THR A 425 -5.56 32.18 15.45
CA THR A 425 -5.52 32.00 14.00
C THR A 425 -6.77 31.23 13.57
N GLY A 426 -7.56 31.81 12.67
CA GLY A 426 -8.76 31.22 12.09
C GLY A 426 -8.50 30.71 10.67
N LEU A 427 -8.83 29.45 10.41
CA LEU A 427 -8.90 28.85 9.08
C LEU A 427 -10.37 28.82 8.64
N PHE A 428 -10.73 29.58 7.61
CA PHE A 428 -12.06 29.64 7.04
C PHE A 428 -12.11 28.90 5.70
N SER A 429 -13.13 28.08 5.45
CA SER A 429 -13.31 27.38 4.17
C SER A 429 -14.77 27.34 3.73
N TRP A 430 -15.02 27.14 2.43
CA TRP A 430 -16.37 27.02 1.86
C TRP A 430 -16.40 26.06 0.66
N VAL A 431 -17.61 25.66 0.28
CA VAL A 431 -17.91 24.87 -0.93
C VAL A 431 -18.62 25.78 -1.93
N VAL A 432 -18.51 25.49 -3.23
CA VAL A 432 -19.19 26.25 -4.28
C VAL A 432 -20.32 25.41 -4.87
N ALA A 433 -21.54 25.94 -4.84
CA ALA A 433 -22.67 25.28 -5.50
C ALA A 433 -22.57 25.52 -7.01
N MET A 434 -22.34 24.46 -7.79
CA MET A 434 -22.23 24.53 -9.26
C MET A 434 -23.63 24.42 -9.90
N PRO A 435 -24.17 25.49 -10.52
CA PRO A 435 -25.44 25.44 -11.24
C PRO A 435 -25.27 24.71 -12.59
N GLN A 436 -26.35 24.13 -13.12
CA GLN A 436 -26.41 23.66 -14.51
C GLN A 436 -27.07 24.75 -15.38
N PRO A 437 -26.43 25.24 -16.47
CA PRO A 437 -25.12 24.87 -17.01
C PRO A 437 -23.93 25.44 -16.20
N PRO A 438 -22.76 24.75 -16.20
CA PRO A 438 -21.61 25.13 -15.39
C PRO A 438 -21.09 26.53 -15.76
N GLN A 439 -21.05 27.44 -14.80
CA GLN A 439 -20.44 28.77 -14.93
C GLN A 439 -19.00 28.73 -14.41
N GLN A 440 -18.04 29.25 -15.19
CA GLN A 440 -16.62 29.26 -14.80
C GLN A 440 -16.39 30.28 -13.67
N VAL A 441 -15.92 29.76 -12.53
CA VAL A 441 -15.50 30.57 -11.37
C VAL A 441 -14.12 31.14 -11.63
N THR A 442 -13.96 32.45 -11.44
CA THR A 442 -12.71 33.19 -11.63
C THR A 442 -12.08 33.66 -10.32
N GLY A 443 -12.75 33.45 -9.18
CA GLY A 443 -12.20 33.71 -7.85
C GLY A 443 -13.26 33.86 -6.76
N TYR A 444 -12.82 34.23 -5.56
CA TYR A 444 -13.69 34.49 -4.40
C TYR A 444 -13.33 35.84 -3.78
N GLN A 445 -14.31 36.68 -3.51
CA GLN A 445 -14.14 37.84 -2.63
C GLN A 445 -14.56 37.42 -1.23
N VAL A 446 -13.60 37.43 -0.30
CA VAL A 446 -13.81 37.06 1.10
C VAL A 446 -13.65 38.32 1.96
N THR A 447 -14.55 38.54 2.91
CA THR A 447 -14.52 39.66 3.85
C THR A 447 -14.77 39.14 5.26
N TRP A 448 -13.97 39.54 6.24
CA TRP A 448 -14.19 39.21 7.65
C TRP A 448 -14.17 40.49 8.49
N ALA A 449 -15.09 40.59 9.45
CA ALA A 449 -15.17 41.70 10.38
C ALA A 449 -15.57 41.20 11.76
N GLU A 450 -14.97 41.76 12.81
CA GLU A 450 -15.44 41.55 14.18
C GLU A 450 -16.86 42.14 14.34
N VAL A 451 -17.69 41.53 15.19
CA VAL A 451 -19.08 41.92 15.46
C VAL A 451 -19.16 42.40 16.91
N ILE A 452 -19.20 43.71 17.12
CA ILE A 452 -19.34 44.29 18.46
C ILE A 452 -20.78 44.12 18.95
N THR A 453 -20.96 43.55 20.13
CA THR A 453 -22.24 43.36 20.81
C THR A 453 -22.55 44.50 21.78
N GLU A 454 -22.69 45.74 21.28
CA GLU A 454 -23.34 46.81 22.07
C GLU A 454 -24.17 47.75 21.19
N SER A 455 -25.47 47.78 21.48
CA SER A 455 -26.41 48.78 20.98
C SER A 455 -26.15 50.14 21.64
N ARG A 456 -25.60 51.11 20.91
CA ARG A 456 -25.78 52.53 21.26
C ARG A 456 -26.23 53.32 20.03
N ARG A 457 -27.35 54.02 20.22
CA ARG A 457 -27.86 55.08 19.34
C ARG A 457 -26.71 56.05 19.01
N ASN A 458 -26.28 56.12 17.75
CA ASN A 458 -26.08 57.34 16.98
C ASN A 458 -25.41 57.04 15.62
N ASN A 459 -25.87 57.74 14.60
CA ASN A 459 -25.46 57.64 13.20
C ASN A 459 -23.95 57.89 13.00
N LEU A 460 -23.19 56.85 12.68
CA LEU A 460 -22.02 56.76 11.77
C LEU A 460 -21.33 55.39 12.02
N PRO A 461 -21.18 54.49 11.03
CA PRO A 461 -20.43 53.26 11.24
C PRO A 461 -18.93 53.56 11.07
N ASN A 462 -18.30 54.08 12.13
CA ASN A 462 -16.85 54.13 12.19
C ASN A 462 -16.33 52.99 13.06
N SER A 463 -15.43 52.22 12.45
CA SER A 463 -14.54 51.18 12.97
C SER A 463 -15.17 49.89 13.51
N LEU A 464 -15.31 48.93 12.60
CA LEU A 464 -14.96 47.53 12.84
C LEU A 464 -14.00 47.17 11.72
N ILE A 465 -12.80 46.65 12.05
CA ILE A 465 -11.74 46.35 11.07
C ILE A 465 -12.26 45.23 10.17
N SER A 466 -12.93 45.62 9.08
CA SER A 466 -13.35 44.72 8.01
C SER A 466 -12.18 44.55 7.06
N GLN A 467 -11.59 43.37 7.03
CA GLN A 467 -10.53 43.03 6.08
C GLN A 467 -11.15 42.21 4.95
N SER A 468 -10.70 42.43 3.71
CA SER A 468 -11.18 41.69 2.56
C SER A 468 -10.03 41.27 1.67
N GLN A 469 -10.11 40.05 1.15
CA GLN A 469 -9.12 39.45 0.26
C GLN A 469 -9.83 38.80 -0.92
N ILE A 470 -9.24 38.91 -2.12
CA ILE A 470 -9.68 38.17 -3.29
C ILE A 470 -8.78 36.95 -3.44
N LEU A 471 -9.39 35.77 -3.52
CA LEU A 471 -8.72 34.49 -3.71
C LEU A 471 -8.94 33.98 -5.14
N PRO A 472 -7.96 33.27 -5.71
CA PRO A 472 -8.10 32.63 -7.01
C PRO A 472 -9.09 31.45 -6.94
N PRO A 473 -9.64 30.96 -8.07
CA PRO A 473 -10.73 29.99 -8.09
C PRO A 473 -10.33 28.62 -7.51
N GLU A 474 -9.04 28.30 -7.46
CA GLU A 474 -8.48 27.07 -6.87
C GLU A 474 -8.39 27.15 -5.33
N ARG A 475 -8.58 28.33 -4.72
CA ARG A 475 -8.45 28.55 -3.27
C ARG A 475 -9.79 28.85 -2.60
N ASN A 476 -10.44 27.81 -2.09
CA ASN A 476 -11.66 27.91 -1.28
C ASN A 476 -11.38 27.96 0.25
N ILE A 477 -10.17 28.39 0.64
CA ILE A 477 -9.69 28.44 2.03
C ILE A 477 -8.99 29.79 2.27
N LEU A 478 -9.24 30.40 3.44
CA LEU A 478 -8.63 31.63 3.93
C LEU A 478 -8.04 31.41 5.34
N VAL A 479 -6.78 31.79 5.56
CA VAL A 479 -6.14 31.79 6.89
C VAL A 479 -6.04 33.23 7.39
N VAL A 480 -6.55 33.50 8.59
CA VAL A 480 -6.48 34.82 9.25
C VAL A 480 -5.82 34.66 10.61
N SER A 481 -4.65 35.25 10.79
CA SER A 481 -3.95 35.33 12.07
C SER A 481 -4.26 36.64 12.79
N GLY A 482 -4.21 36.67 14.13
CA GLY A 482 -4.41 37.89 14.90
C GLY A 482 -5.86 38.21 15.26
N LEU A 483 -6.74 37.20 15.28
CA LEU A 483 -8.12 37.37 15.73
C LEU A 483 -8.15 37.56 17.26
N GLN A 484 -9.09 38.37 17.75
CA GLN A 484 -9.28 38.59 19.19
C GLN A 484 -9.90 37.35 19.85
N LEU A 485 -9.52 37.09 21.11
CA LEU A 485 -10.08 36.02 21.93
C LEU A 485 -11.52 36.34 22.34
N ALA A 486 -12.39 35.33 22.38
CA ALA A 486 -13.80 35.44 22.79
C ALA A 486 -14.64 36.48 22.00
N SER A 487 -14.23 36.82 20.77
CA SER A 487 -14.90 37.77 19.89
C SER A 487 -15.72 37.07 18.81
N LEU A 488 -16.80 37.71 18.36
CA LEU A 488 -17.59 37.26 17.22
C LEU A 488 -17.02 37.86 15.93
N TYR A 489 -16.84 37.04 14.90
CA TYR A 489 -16.41 37.47 13.56
C TYR A 489 -17.43 37.04 12.51
N ARG A 490 -17.87 37.97 11.67
CA ARG A 490 -18.71 37.69 10.50
C ARG A 490 -17.82 37.54 9.27
N LEU A 491 -17.84 36.36 8.66
CA LEU A 491 -17.24 36.06 7.37
C LEU A 491 -18.29 36.18 6.27
N GLU A 492 -17.97 36.84 5.16
CA GLU A 492 -18.77 36.95 3.95
C GLU A 492 -17.94 36.49 2.74
N VAL A 493 -18.49 35.60 1.92
CA VAL A 493 -17.86 35.06 0.72
C VAL A 493 -18.77 35.30 -0.48
N GLN A 494 -18.22 35.92 -1.54
CA GLN A 494 -18.88 36.15 -2.83
C GLN A 494 -18.08 35.44 -3.93
N VAL A 495 -18.75 34.63 -4.74
CA VAL A 495 -18.10 33.95 -5.88
C VAL A 495 -17.97 34.93 -7.05
N ILE A 496 -16.81 34.99 -7.68
CA ILE A 496 -16.55 35.82 -8.85
C ILE A 496 -16.57 34.93 -10.08
N THR A 497 -17.27 35.34 -11.14
CA THR A 497 -17.31 34.65 -12.43
C THR A 497 -17.01 35.65 -13.55
N ALA A 498 -16.83 35.15 -14.78
CA ALA A 498 -16.70 36.00 -15.97
C ALA A 498 -17.92 36.94 -16.19
N GLY A 499 -19.09 36.59 -15.66
CA GLY A 499 -20.32 37.39 -15.72
C GLY A 499 -20.51 38.39 -14.58
N GLY A 500 -19.62 38.42 -13.58
CA GLY A 500 -19.71 39.30 -12.41
C GLY A 500 -19.67 38.57 -11.07
N GLN A 501 -20.00 39.29 -10.00
CA GLN A 501 -20.06 38.74 -8.63
C GLN A 501 -21.40 38.04 -8.39
N GLY A 502 -21.34 36.82 -7.88
CA GLY A 502 -22.48 36.03 -7.42
C GLY A 502 -23.02 36.50 -6.05
N PRO A 503 -24.07 35.84 -5.54
CA PRO A 503 -24.68 36.16 -4.26
C PRO A 503 -23.68 36.02 -3.10
N ALA A 504 -23.78 36.91 -2.12
CA ALA A 504 -22.98 36.86 -0.91
C ALA A 504 -23.53 35.85 0.10
N THR A 505 -22.66 34.95 0.57
CA THR A 505 -22.98 34.05 1.67
C THR A 505 -22.18 34.47 2.89
N SER A 506 -22.86 34.73 4.01
CA SER A 506 -22.20 35.14 5.25
C SER A 506 -22.50 34.24 6.43
N ARG A 507 -21.53 34.02 7.31
CA ARG A 507 -21.67 33.27 8.56
C ARG A 507 -20.87 33.93 9.68
N THR A 508 -21.42 33.95 10.89
CA THR A 508 -20.74 34.47 12.08
C THR A 508 -20.15 33.31 12.89
N PHE A 509 -18.91 33.49 13.36
CA PHE A 509 -18.15 32.53 14.14
C PHE A 509 -17.66 33.17 15.44
N GLN A 510 -17.53 32.39 16.51
CA GLN A 510 -17.01 32.84 17.80
C GLN A 510 -15.61 32.27 18.02
N THR A 511 -14.65 33.12 18.35
CA THR A 511 -13.28 32.69 18.66
C THR A 511 -13.18 32.11 20.08
N PRO A 512 -12.21 31.21 20.36
CA PRO A 512 -12.06 30.58 21.67
C PRO A 512 -11.75 31.59 22.80
N ALA A 513 -12.21 31.31 24.02
CA ALA A 513 -11.86 32.08 25.22
C ALA A 513 -10.65 31.46 25.96
N HIS A 514 -9.95 32.24 26.80
CA HIS A 514 -8.87 31.74 27.66
C HIS A 514 -9.36 30.61 28.58
N SER A 515 -8.69 29.45 28.54
CA SER A 515 -8.85 28.41 29.55
C SER A 515 -8.28 28.90 30.88
N LYS A 516 -9.14 29.08 31.89
CA LYS A 516 -8.68 29.42 33.24
C LYS A 516 -8.17 28.17 33.97
N PRO A 517 -7.14 28.31 34.83
CA PRO A 517 -6.71 27.23 35.71
C PRO A 517 -7.79 26.95 36.77
N VAL A 518 -8.01 25.67 37.04
CA VAL A 518 -8.97 25.17 38.03
C VAL A 518 -8.47 25.54 39.43
N LEU A 519 -9.12 26.51 40.06
CA LEU A 519 -8.91 26.86 41.47
C LEU A 519 -9.86 26.03 42.34
N HIS A 520 -9.29 25.25 43.26
CA HIS A 520 -10.04 24.51 44.28
C HIS A 520 -10.88 25.47 45.14
N TYR A 521 -12.20 25.33 45.10
CA TYR A 521 -13.09 25.92 46.10
C TYR A 521 -13.60 24.85 47.06
N ARG A 522 -13.20 24.98 48.33
CA ARG A 522 -13.82 24.30 49.47
C ARG A 522 -15.27 24.78 49.63
N CYS A 523 -16.20 23.83 49.70
CA CYS A 523 -17.61 24.10 49.92
C CYS A 523 -17.93 24.07 51.43
N THR A 524 -18.68 25.07 51.94
CA THR A 524 -19.44 24.97 53.20
C THR A 524 -20.86 25.50 53.00
N MET A 525 -21.79 24.83 53.70
CA MET A 525 -23.26 24.73 53.55
C MET A 525 -24.10 26.02 53.58
N LYS A 526 -25.33 25.99 52.99
CA LYS A 526 -26.65 25.83 53.69
C LYS A 526 -27.92 26.01 52.80
N SER A 527 -28.77 24.96 52.83
CA SER A 527 -30.26 24.85 52.92
C SER A 527 -31.31 25.52 51.97
N LEU A 528 -32.25 24.67 51.50
CA LEU A 528 -33.69 24.80 51.04
C LEU A 528 -34.03 24.95 49.53
N PRO A 529 -35.23 24.48 49.02
CA PRO A 529 -35.83 23.11 49.00
C PRO A 529 -36.34 22.70 47.56
N TRP A 530 -35.90 21.61 46.91
CA TRP A 530 -36.25 20.17 47.01
C TRP A 530 -37.50 19.58 46.30
N ILE A 531 -38.39 20.33 45.61
CA ILE A 531 -39.55 19.66 44.95
C ILE A 531 -39.75 19.97 43.44
N TRP A 532 -39.20 21.06 42.89
CA TRP A 532 -39.43 21.43 41.48
C TRP A 532 -38.26 21.14 40.51
N CYS A 533 -37.07 20.79 41.02
CA CYS A 533 -35.91 20.48 40.17
C CYS A 533 -35.84 19.02 39.72
N ALA A 534 -36.45 18.07 40.44
CA ALA A 534 -36.26 16.64 40.19
C ALA A 534 -36.92 16.14 38.89
N LEU A 535 -38.01 16.78 38.43
CA LEU A 535 -38.72 16.36 37.22
C LEU A 535 -38.22 17.01 35.92
N VAL A 536 -37.52 18.15 36.01
CA VAL A 536 -36.96 18.85 34.84
C VAL A 536 -35.51 18.45 34.58
N LEU A 537 -34.76 18.01 35.60
CA LEU A 537 -33.39 17.48 35.43
C LEU A 537 -33.33 16.05 34.89
N LEU A 538 -34.44 15.29 34.96
CA LEU A 538 -34.51 13.94 34.37
C LEU A 538 -34.76 13.93 32.85
N PHE A 539 -35.09 15.07 32.25
CA PHE A 539 -35.39 15.18 30.80
C PHE A 539 -34.45 16.09 29.99
N LEU A 540 -33.42 16.69 30.62
CA LEU A 540 -32.46 17.57 29.93
C LEU A 540 -30.98 17.19 30.11
N CYS A 541 -30.69 16.04 30.74
CA CYS A 541 -29.34 15.50 30.85
C CYS A 541 -29.12 14.27 29.95
N THR A 542 -29.30 14.46 28.65
CA THR A 542 -28.44 13.82 27.63
C THR A 542 -27.99 14.90 26.67
N ALA A 543 -27.37 15.95 27.20
CA ALA A 543 -26.44 16.73 26.42
C ALA A 543 -25.21 15.82 26.24
N ASP A 544 -25.18 15.07 25.15
CA ASP A 544 -23.95 14.50 24.61
C ASP A 544 -22.97 15.66 24.45
N ALA A 545 -22.06 15.76 25.41
CA ALA A 545 -20.86 16.54 25.24
C ALA A 545 -20.06 15.81 24.16
N ASP A 546 -20.07 16.35 22.94
CA ASP A 546 -19.09 16.04 21.89
C ASP A 546 -17.72 16.58 22.31
N SER A 547 -17.19 16.05 23.41
CA SER A 547 -15.77 16.13 23.73
C SER A 547 -15.05 15.25 22.71
N GLY A 548 -14.30 15.88 21.80
CA GLY A 548 -13.59 15.28 20.67
C GLY A 548 -13.43 13.77 20.71
N ARG A 549 -14.19 13.07 19.84
CA ARG A 549 -14.18 11.60 19.74
C ARG A 549 -12.75 11.05 19.63
N LYS A 550 -12.41 10.13 20.53
CA LYS A 550 -11.15 9.36 20.52
C LYS A 550 -10.99 8.61 19.20
N PRO A 551 -9.77 8.47 18.64
CA PRO A 551 -9.55 7.80 17.36
C PRO A 551 -9.67 6.27 17.49
N ASN A 552 -9.97 5.60 16.39
CA ASN A 552 -9.86 4.16 16.24
C ASN A 552 -8.43 3.76 15.85
N PHE A 553 -8.05 2.52 16.15
CA PHE A 553 -6.76 1.95 15.81
C PHE A 553 -6.92 0.67 14.99
N VAL A 554 -6.24 0.57 13.86
CA VAL A 554 -6.13 -0.65 13.06
C VAL A 554 -4.65 -0.94 12.78
N PHE A 555 -4.12 -1.97 13.43
CA PHE A 555 -2.74 -2.41 13.26
C PHE A 555 -2.72 -3.69 12.45
N MET A 556 -1.96 -3.70 11.36
CA MET A 556 -1.81 -4.83 10.46
C MET A 556 -0.34 -5.26 10.48
N MET A 557 -0.06 -6.43 11.06
CA MET A 557 1.28 -6.99 11.14
C MET A 557 1.34 -8.25 10.29
N VAL A 558 2.19 -8.23 9.26
CA VAL A 558 2.45 -9.37 8.39
C VAL A 558 3.61 -10.18 8.96
N ASP A 559 3.55 -11.51 8.89
CA ASP A 559 4.56 -12.40 9.46
C ASP A 559 5.68 -12.64 8.42
N ASP A 560 6.93 -12.38 8.78
CA ASP A 560 8.13 -12.55 7.93
C ASP A 560 8.13 -11.78 6.59
N LEU A 561 7.34 -10.71 6.47
CA LEU A 561 7.33 -9.91 5.23
C LEU A 561 8.59 -9.06 5.14
N GLY A 562 9.34 -9.22 4.05
CA GLY A 562 10.54 -8.45 3.79
C GLY A 562 10.23 -7.03 3.32
N ILE A 563 11.09 -6.08 3.72
CA ILE A 563 10.98 -4.69 3.24
C ILE A 563 11.08 -4.57 1.72
N GLY A 564 11.82 -5.48 1.07
CA GLY A 564 11.96 -5.51 -0.39
C GLY A 564 10.80 -6.20 -1.14
N ASP A 565 9.79 -6.72 -0.45
CA ASP A 565 8.67 -7.42 -1.10
C ASP A 565 7.61 -6.46 -1.64
N LEU A 566 7.47 -5.27 -1.06
CA LEU A 566 6.38 -4.34 -1.39
C LEU A 566 6.73 -3.40 -2.56
N GLY A 567 5.74 -3.11 -3.39
CA GLY A 567 5.86 -2.18 -4.51
C GLY A 567 6.30 -0.78 -4.07
N CYS A 568 5.71 -0.25 -3.00
CA CYS A 568 6.06 1.06 -2.44
C CYS A 568 7.48 1.13 -1.82
N TYR A 569 8.15 -0.01 -1.66
CA TYR A 569 9.55 -0.12 -1.22
C TYR A 569 10.52 -0.55 -2.34
N GLY A 570 10.04 -0.64 -3.58
CA GLY A 570 10.88 -0.81 -4.78
C GLY A 570 10.70 -2.14 -5.51
N ASN A 571 9.85 -3.05 -5.03
CA ASN A 571 9.54 -4.27 -5.77
C ASN A 571 8.77 -3.93 -7.07
N THR A 572 9.13 -4.55 -8.19
CA THR A 572 8.47 -4.31 -9.48
C THR A 572 7.76 -5.52 -10.04
N THR A 573 7.98 -6.70 -9.45
CA THR A 573 7.42 -7.98 -9.92
C THR A 573 6.25 -8.44 -9.06
N LEU A 574 6.30 -8.19 -7.75
CA LEU A 574 5.23 -8.52 -6.81
C LEU A 574 4.19 -7.40 -6.76
N ARG A 575 2.90 -7.77 -6.84
CA ARG A 575 1.80 -6.80 -6.94
C ARG A 575 1.16 -6.56 -5.57
N THR A 576 1.39 -5.38 -5.00
CA THR A 576 0.80 -4.97 -3.71
C THR A 576 0.04 -3.64 -3.80
N PRO A 577 -0.95 -3.51 -4.72
CA PRO A 577 -1.59 -2.23 -5.01
C PRO A 577 -2.33 -1.61 -3.82
N ASN A 578 -2.90 -2.40 -2.91
CA ASN A 578 -3.64 -1.85 -1.77
C ASN A 578 -2.68 -1.30 -0.70
N ILE A 579 -1.58 -2.01 -0.43
CA ILE A 579 -0.53 -1.55 0.48
C ILE A 579 0.21 -0.35 -0.13
N ASP A 580 0.48 -0.36 -1.43
CA ASP A 580 1.10 0.77 -2.12
C ASP A 580 0.21 2.02 -2.03
N ARG A 581 -1.11 1.85 -2.19
CA ARG A 581 -2.09 2.91 -1.98
C ARG A 581 -2.12 3.39 -0.53
N LEU A 582 -1.98 2.50 0.46
CA LEU A 582 -1.88 2.88 1.86
C LEU A 582 -0.68 3.79 2.12
N ALA A 583 0.48 3.49 1.51
CA ALA A 583 1.68 4.33 1.58
C ALA A 583 1.50 5.68 0.86
N LEU A 584 0.88 5.68 -0.32
CA LEU A 584 0.59 6.93 -1.07
C LEU A 584 -0.38 7.85 -0.31
N GLU A 585 -1.37 7.29 0.38
CA GLU A 585 -2.34 8.05 1.17
C GLU A 585 -1.83 8.41 2.58
N GLY A 586 -0.64 7.97 2.98
CA GLY A 586 -0.12 8.08 4.33
C GLY A 586 1.36 8.47 4.40
N VAL A 587 2.01 8.03 5.48
CA VAL A 587 3.43 8.22 5.77
C VAL A 587 4.15 6.88 5.61
N LYS A 588 5.24 6.87 4.87
CA LYS A 588 6.12 5.72 4.68
C LYS A 588 7.43 5.91 5.45
N LEU A 589 7.73 4.99 6.36
CA LEU A 589 8.97 4.94 7.13
C LEU A 589 9.99 4.07 6.40
N THR A 590 11.16 4.59 6.07
CA THR A 590 12.20 3.83 5.34
C THR A 590 13.22 3.17 6.25
N GLN A 591 13.26 3.62 7.52
CA GLN A 591 14.15 3.12 8.56
C GLN A 591 13.36 2.66 9.80
N HIS A 592 12.31 1.87 9.57
CA HIS A 592 11.49 1.27 10.62
C HIS A 592 12.04 -0.08 11.06
N ILE A 593 12.19 -0.27 12.38
CA ILE A 593 13.02 -1.33 12.95
C ILE A 593 12.23 -2.20 13.94
N ALA A 594 12.19 -3.49 13.66
CA ALA A 594 11.76 -4.51 14.59
C ALA A 594 12.69 -4.55 15.81
N ALA A 595 12.12 -4.71 17.00
CA ALA A 595 12.92 -4.79 18.23
C ALA A 595 13.75 -6.07 18.34
N ALA A 596 13.40 -7.10 17.56
CA ALA A 596 14.12 -8.37 17.49
C ALA A 596 13.92 -9.02 16.11
N PRO A 597 14.86 -9.86 15.65
CA PRO A 597 14.77 -10.51 14.34
C PRO A 597 13.98 -11.83 14.34
N LEU A 598 13.09 -12.03 15.33
CA LEU A 598 12.27 -13.23 15.51
C LEU A 598 10.87 -12.88 16.03
N CYS A 599 9.89 -13.73 15.69
CA CYS A 599 8.46 -13.47 15.91
C CYS A 599 8.12 -13.16 17.38
N THR A 600 8.33 -14.13 18.29
CA THR A 600 7.96 -14.03 19.71
C THR A 600 8.53 -12.77 20.39
N PRO A 601 9.85 -12.51 20.36
CA PRO A 601 10.40 -11.31 20.99
C PRO A 601 9.90 -10.01 20.32
N SER A 602 9.80 -9.96 18.99
CA SER A 602 9.34 -8.74 18.30
C SER A 602 7.89 -8.38 18.64
N ARG A 603 7.00 -9.39 18.67
CA ARG A 603 5.58 -9.23 19.04
C ARG A 603 5.42 -8.81 20.50
N ALA A 604 6.22 -9.37 21.40
CA ALA A 604 6.23 -8.94 22.80
C ALA A 604 6.59 -7.45 22.88
N ALA A 605 7.66 -7.04 22.21
CA ALA A 605 8.12 -5.66 22.22
C ALA A 605 7.14 -4.68 21.57
N PHE A 606 6.49 -5.07 20.48
CA PHE A 606 5.43 -4.30 19.83
C PHE A 606 4.26 -4.02 20.79
N LEU A 607 3.82 -5.04 21.53
CA LEU A 607 2.70 -4.90 22.45
C LEU A 607 3.03 -4.07 23.69
N THR A 608 4.28 -4.11 24.18
CA THR A 608 4.68 -3.50 25.46
C THR A 608 5.51 -2.22 25.33
N GLY A 609 5.98 -1.87 24.13
CA GLY A 609 6.89 -0.75 23.91
C GLY A 609 8.25 -0.92 24.59
N ARG A 610 8.69 -2.17 24.81
CA ARG A 610 9.85 -2.51 25.64
C ARG A 610 10.72 -3.56 24.97
N TYR A 611 12.03 -3.47 25.12
CA TYR A 611 12.94 -4.50 24.61
C TYR A 611 12.60 -5.87 25.20
N PRO A 612 12.71 -6.97 24.41
CA PRO A 612 12.33 -8.32 24.87
C PRO A 612 13.09 -8.79 26.13
N ILE A 613 14.32 -8.32 26.32
CA ILE A 613 15.12 -8.61 27.52
C ILE A 613 14.48 -8.08 28.81
N ARG A 614 13.66 -7.01 28.74
CA ARG A 614 13.01 -6.39 29.91
C ARG A 614 11.79 -7.17 30.40
N SER A 615 11.16 -7.96 29.54
CA SER A 615 9.99 -8.81 29.85
C SER A 615 10.36 -10.29 29.96
N GLY A 616 11.63 -10.66 29.79
CA GLY A 616 12.07 -12.05 29.80
C GLY A 616 11.67 -12.83 28.55
N MET A 617 11.13 -12.15 27.53
CA MET A 617 10.75 -12.71 26.23
C MET A 617 11.95 -12.84 25.27
N ALA A 618 13.14 -13.08 25.82
CA ALA A 618 14.40 -13.23 25.12
C ALA A 618 15.06 -14.54 25.56
N ALA A 619 15.42 -15.41 24.62
CA ALA A 619 16.00 -16.70 24.94
C ALA A 619 17.49 -16.63 25.31
N SER A 620 17.97 -17.55 26.15
CA SER A 620 19.41 -17.74 26.39
C SER A 620 20.00 -18.92 25.61
N GLY A 621 19.21 -19.54 24.71
CA GLY A 621 19.57 -20.76 24.00
C GLY A 621 19.28 -20.69 22.50
N ARG A 622 19.31 -21.85 21.85
CA ARG A 622 19.06 -21.97 20.39
C ARG A 622 17.62 -21.63 19.99
N MET A 623 16.67 -21.93 20.87
CA MET A 623 15.25 -21.76 20.62
C MET A 623 14.80 -20.37 21.05
N GLY A 624 14.68 -19.45 20.08
CA GLY A 624 14.27 -18.05 20.31
C GLY A 624 12.76 -17.80 20.33
N VAL A 625 11.95 -18.82 20.02
CA VAL A 625 10.49 -18.72 19.90
C VAL A 625 9.80 -19.95 20.50
N PHE A 626 8.52 -19.81 20.87
CA PHE A 626 7.71 -20.95 21.28
C PHE A 626 7.40 -21.85 20.08
N LEU A 627 7.60 -23.17 20.23
CA LEU A 627 7.21 -24.20 19.25
C LEU A 627 6.11 -25.15 19.74
N PHE A 628 5.73 -25.06 21.02
CA PHE A 628 4.67 -25.88 21.61
C PHE A 628 3.59 -25.00 22.25
N SER A 629 2.33 -25.29 21.94
CA SER A 629 1.17 -24.64 22.56
C SER A 629 1.08 -24.94 24.06
N ALA A 630 1.42 -26.17 24.44
CA ALA A 630 1.49 -26.65 25.81
C ALA A 630 2.86 -26.36 26.45
N SER A 631 3.30 -25.11 26.37
CA SER A 631 4.47 -24.60 27.09
C SER A 631 4.00 -23.64 28.18
N SER A 632 4.82 -23.45 29.23
CA SER A 632 4.46 -22.59 30.38
C SER A 632 5.06 -21.19 30.32
N GLY A 633 5.90 -20.93 29.31
CA GLY A 633 6.42 -19.59 29.08
C GLY A 633 5.47 -18.78 28.21
N GLY A 634 5.46 -17.48 28.42
CA GLY A 634 4.68 -16.54 27.63
C GLY A 634 4.85 -15.11 28.12
N LEU A 635 4.08 -14.18 27.54
CA LEU A 635 4.12 -12.79 27.95
C LEU A 635 3.71 -12.68 29.43
N PRO A 636 4.57 -12.16 30.33
CA PRO A 636 4.24 -12.14 31.75
C PRO A 636 3.02 -11.26 32.06
N GLN A 637 2.21 -11.66 33.04
CA GLN A 637 0.97 -10.96 33.40
C GLN A 637 1.20 -9.55 33.93
N GLU A 638 2.38 -9.32 34.52
CA GLU A 638 2.84 -8.02 34.99
C GLU A 638 3.14 -7.03 33.86
N GLU A 639 3.31 -7.50 32.61
CA GLU A 639 3.49 -6.63 31.46
C GLU A 639 2.18 -5.99 31.02
N ILE A 640 2.27 -4.70 30.67
CA ILE A 640 1.14 -3.90 30.23
C ILE A 640 1.23 -3.79 28.71
N THR A 641 0.25 -4.35 28.02
CA THR A 641 0.12 -4.18 26.57
C THR A 641 -0.61 -2.88 26.25
N PHE A 642 -0.44 -2.33 25.03
CA PHE A 642 -1.25 -1.19 24.60
C PHE A 642 -2.75 -1.52 24.64
N ALA A 643 -3.14 -2.77 24.38
CA ALA A 643 -4.53 -3.21 24.43
C ALA A 643 -5.10 -3.11 25.85
N LYS A 644 -4.34 -3.59 26.85
CA LYS A 644 -4.72 -3.48 28.27
C LYS A 644 -4.83 -2.02 28.72
N ALA A 645 -3.92 -1.16 28.27
CA ALA A 645 -3.94 0.26 28.58
C ALA A 645 -5.15 0.99 27.98
N VAL A 646 -5.44 0.80 26.68
CA VAL A 646 -6.56 1.49 26.01
C VAL A 646 -7.93 0.90 26.35
N LYS A 647 -8.00 -0.38 26.73
CA LYS A 647 -9.25 -0.97 27.24
C LYS A 647 -9.76 -0.21 28.48
N GLY A 648 -8.86 0.23 29.36
CA GLY A 648 -9.19 1.12 30.48
C GLY A 648 -9.74 2.50 30.06
N GLN A 649 -9.55 2.89 28.80
CA GLN A 649 -10.04 4.13 28.20
C GLN A 649 -11.36 3.97 27.44
N GLY A 650 -12.01 2.80 27.52
CA GLY A 650 -13.30 2.51 26.88
C GLY A 650 -13.20 1.95 25.47
N TYR A 651 -12.01 1.54 25.03
CA TYR A 651 -11.83 0.90 23.73
C TYR A 651 -12.32 -0.54 23.74
N SER A 652 -12.99 -0.94 22.66
CA SER A 652 -13.18 -2.37 22.34
C SER A 652 -11.95 -2.89 21.63
N THR A 653 -11.36 -3.98 22.13
CA THR A 653 -10.07 -4.47 21.64
C THR A 653 -10.20 -5.87 21.02
N ALA A 654 -9.62 -6.05 19.83
CA ALA A 654 -9.57 -7.35 19.17
C ALA A 654 -8.16 -7.66 18.67
N VAL A 655 -7.78 -8.94 18.76
CA VAL A 655 -6.64 -9.51 18.03
C VAL A 655 -7.14 -10.62 17.12
N ILE A 656 -6.73 -10.57 15.86
CA ILE A 656 -7.14 -11.55 14.84
C ILE A 656 -5.88 -12.12 14.19
N GLY A 657 -5.74 -13.45 14.22
CA GLY A 657 -4.64 -14.21 13.66
C GLY A 657 -3.60 -14.66 14.71
N LYS A 658 -2.31 -14.45 14.44
CA LYS A 658 -1.20 -15.01 15.23
C LYS A 658 -0.97 -14.25 16.55
N TRP A 659 -0.92 -14.96 17.68
CA TRP A 659 -0.51 -14.42 18.98
C TRP A 659 1.00 -14.62 19.24
N HIS A 660 1.41 -15.89 19.40
CA HIS A 660 2.81 -16.34 19.58
C HIS A 660 3.52 -15.88 20.86
N LEU A 661 2.77 -15.69 21.94
CA LEU A 661 3.26 -15.22 23.24
C LEU A 661 2.81 -16.10 24.42
N GLY A 662 2.66 -17.41 24.17
CA GLY A 662 2.25 -18.40 25.19
C GLY A 662 0.73 -18.54 25.33
N LEU A 663 0.30 -19.54 26.11
CA LEU A 663 -1.10 -19.83 26.39
C LEU A 663 -1.39 -19.91 27.89
N ASN A 664 -0.77 -20.90 28.53
CA ASN A 664 -1.05 -21.34 29.89
C ASN A 664 0.23 -21.35 30.75
N CYS A 665 0.10 -21.39 32.07
CA CYS A 665 1.24 -21.35 33.00
C CYS A 665 1.38 -22.67 33.77
N GLU A 666 0.33 -23.01 34.52
CA GLU A 666 0.29 -24.10 35.49
C GLU A 666 -0.77 -25.14 35.13
N GLU A 667 -1.94 -24.70 34.64
CA GLU A 667 -3.08 -25.55 34.28
C GLU A 667 -3.48 -25.38 32.80
N SER A 668 -4.15 -26.38 32.22
CA SER A 668 -4.51 -26.37 30.79
C SER A 668 -5.53 -25.30 30.36
N ASP A 669 -6.18 -24.65 31.31
CA ASP A 669 -7.28 -23.70 31.14
C ASP A 669 -7.08 -22.40 31.96
N ASP A 670 -5.91 -22.20 32.58
CA ASP A 670 -5.63 -20.97 33.34
C ASP A 670 -5.50 -19.72 32.44
N HIS A 671 -5.16 -19.93 31.16
CA HIS A 671 -5.06 -18.90 30.14
C HIS A 671 -4.21 -17.70 30.57
N CYS A 672 -3.17 -17.95 31.37
CA CYS A 672 -2.40 -16.88 32.00
C CYS A 672 -1.71 -15.95 30.97
N HIS A 673 -1.37 -16.47 29.78
CA HIS A 673 -0.70 -15.76 28.68
C HIS A 673 -1.63 -15.54 27.48
N HIS A 674 -2.90 -15.94 27.58
CA HIS A 674 -3.88 -15.81 26.52
C HIS A 674 -4.16 -14.32 26.20
N PRO A 675 -4.44 -13.94 24.94
CA PRO A 675 -4.71 -12.54 24.58
C PRO A 675 -5.75 -11.84 25.46
N ASN A 676 -6.79 -12.55 25.88
CA ASN A 676 -7.83 -12.01 26.78
C ASN A 676 -7.28 -11.53 28.13
N SER A 677 -6.27 -12.21 28.67
CA SER A 677 -5.58 -11.84 29.91
C SER A 677 -4.67 -10.61 29.73
N HIS A 678 -4.36 -10.27 28.48
CA HIS A 678 -3.53 -9.15 28.06
C HIS A 678 -4.33 -8.03 27.38
N GLY A 679 -5.62 -7.90 27.72
CA GLY A 679 -6.41 -6.71 27.41
C GLY A 679 -7.19 -6.74 26.10
N PHE A 680 -7.21 -7.87 25.38
CA PHE A 680 -8.07 -8.06 24.21
C PHE A 680 -9.45 -8.59 24.64
N ASP A 681 -10.54 -7.97 24.18
CA ASP A 681 -11.92 -8.46 24.41
C ASP A 681 -12.28 -9.62 23.49
N HIS A 682 -11.75 -9.58 22.27
CA HIS A 682 -12.02 -10.55 21.23
C HIS A 682 -10.71 -11.13 20.68
N PHE A 683 -10.66 -12.44 20.54
CA PHE A 683 -9.58 -13.16 19.89
C PHE A 683 -10.15 -14.16 18.90
N TYR A 684 -9.61 -14.17 17.68
CA TYR A 684 -9.82 -15.25 16.72
C TYR A 684 -8.50 -15.55 16.01
N GLY A 685 -7.96 -16.75 16.16
CA GLY A 685 -6.71 -17.13 15.50
C GLY A 685 -5.92 -18.19 16.25
N THR A 686 -4.59 -18.16 16.10
CA THR A 686 -3.69 -19.20 16.62
C THR A 686 -2.83 -18.67 17.76
N ILE A 687 -2.73 -19.44 18.84
CA ILE A 687 -1.83 -19.11 19.96
C ILE A 687 -0.36 -19.30 19.57
N MET A 688 -0.13 -20.28 18.71
CA MET A 688 1.17 -20.60 18.12
C MET A 688 1.35 -19.93 16.76
N THR A 689 2.56 -20.05 16.21
CA THR A 689 2.84 -19.67 14.82
C THR A 689 2.41 -20.74 13.83
N HIS A 690 2.09 -20.34 12.61
CA HIS A 690 1.94 -21.27 11.49
C HIS A 690 3.30 -21.95 11.24
N LEU A 691 3.32 -23.27 11.09
CA LEU A 691 4.55 -24.03 10.82
C LEU A 691 4.31 -24.97 9.63
N ARG A 692 5.39 -25.43 8.99
CA ARG A 692 5.35 -26.47 7.96
C ARG A 692 4.58 -27.70 8.43
N ASP A 693 4.80 -28.09 9.68
CA ASP A 693 4.22 -29.27 10.32
C ASP A 693 2.71 -29.14 10.57
N CYS A 694 2.14 -27.93 10.45
CA CYS A 694 0.69 -27.72 10.46
C CYS A 694 0.03 -28.15 9.14
N GLN A 695 0.81 -28.29 8.06
CA GLN A 695 0.34 -28.74 6.75
C GLN A 695 0.90 -30.13 6.37
N PRO A 696 0.03 -31.09 6.01
CA PRO A 696 0.48 -32.40 5.52
C PRO A 696 1.38 -32.27 4.29
N GLY A 697 2.50 -32.98 4.28
CA GLY A 697 3.42 -32.99 3.14
C GLY A 697 4.43 -31.83 3.09
N HIS A 698 4.25 -30.82 3.95
CA HIS A 698 5.17 -29.67 4.01
C HIS A 698 6.18 -29.77 5.17
N GLY A 699 5.87 -30.49 6.26
CA GLY A 699 6.59 -30.51 7.55
C GLY A 699 8.09 -30.86 7.54
N THR A 700 8.90 -30.06 8.26
CA THR A 700 10.34 -30.29 8.53
C THR A 700 10.84 -29.68 9.86
N VAL A 701 9.99 -29.11 10.73
CA VAL A 701 10.44 -28.51 12.00
C VAL A 701 10.99 -29.58 12.97
N LEU A 702 10.51 -30.82 12.88
CA LEU A 702 11.07 -31.95 13.64
C LEU A 702 12.29 -32.62 12.95
N LEU A 703 12.60 -32.30 11.68
CA LEU A 703 13.78 -32.84 10.99
C LEU A 703 15.09 -32.25 11.50
N PHE A 704 15.08 -31.09 12.17
CA PHE A 704 16.25 -30.62 12.91
C PHE A 704 16.75 -31.65 13.92
N VAL A 705 15.85 -32.40 14.55
CA VAL A 705 16.21 -33.50 15.47
C VAL A 705 17.06 -34.57 14.76
N ARG A 706 16.80 -34.83 13.47
CA ARG A 706 17.59 -35.76 12.64
C ARG A 706 19.03 -35.26 12.47
N GLY A 707 19.24 -33.97 12.24
CA GLY A 707 20.58 -33.38 12.10
C GLY A 707 21.44 -33.49 13.38
N TYR A 708 20.82 -33.63 14.54
CA TYR A 708 21.52 -33.76 15.83
C TYR A 708 21.75 -35.21 16.28
N ILE A 709 21.13 -36.19 15.62
CA ILE A 709 21.41 -37.60 15.91
C ILE A 709 22.72 -37.97 15.19
N PRO A 710 23.78 -38.37 15.91
CA PRO A 710 25.08 -38.65 15.31
C PRO A 710 25.06 -40.03 14.63
N TYR A 711 24.28 -40.18 13.56
CA TYR A 711 24.05 -41.45 12.87
C TYR A 711 25.35 -42.15 12.46
N ASN A 712 26.34 -41.39 12.00
CA ASN A 712 27.65 -41.94 11.62
C ASN A 712 28.37 -42.53 12.83
N ALA A 713 28.44 -41.80 13.95
CA ALA A 713 29.10 -42.30 15.15
C ALA A 713 28.35 -43.49 15.77
N LEU A 714 27.02 -43.45 15.78
CA LEU A 714 26.17 -44.56 16.23
C LEU A 714 26.35 -45.80 15.34
N SER A 715 26.40 -45.62 14.02
CA SER A 715 26.60 -46.71 13.05
C SER A 715 28.01 -47.29 13.16
N ILE A 716 29.05 -46.46 13.23
CA ILE A 716 30.43 -46.88 13.44
C ILE A 716 30.56 -47.63 14.77
N GLY A 717 29.96 -47.12 15.86
CA GLY A 717 29.94 -47.79 17.15
C GLY A 717 29.26 -49.17 17.09
N LEU A 718 28.08 -49.26 16.48
CA LEU A 718 27.35 -50.52 16.31
C LEU A 718 28.13 -51.54 15.46
N VAL A 719 28.71 -51.10 14.34
CA VAL A 719 29.53 -51.95 13.46
C VAL A 719 30.80 -52.40 14.18
N SER A 720 31.45 -51.51 14.94
CA SER A 720 32.67 -51.86 15.70
C SER A 720 32.38 -52.90 16.78
N VAL A 721 31.28 -52.74 17.53
CA VAL A 721 30.84 -53.73 18.53
C VAL A 721 30.48 -55.07 17.86
N ALA A 722 29.81 -55.04 16.71
CA ALA A 722 29.50 -56.25 15.95
C ALA A 722 30.76 -56.98 15.45
N LEU A 723 31.74 -56.24 14.89
CA LEU A 723 33.01 -56.79 14.42
C LEU A 723 33.85 -57.36 15.56
N LEU A 724 33.96 -56.66 16.69
CA LEU A 724 34.65 -57.15 17.89
C LEU A 724 33.99 -58.41 18.45
N HIS A 725 32.65 -58.51 18.33
CA HIS A 725 31.92 -59.71 18.74
C HIS A 725 32.17 -60.90 17.81
N ILE A 726 32.15 -60.68 16.49
CA ILE A 726 32.45 -61.71 15.48
C ILE A 726 33.91 -62.18 15.57
N ALA A 727 34.84 -61.26 15.83
CA ALA A 727 36.26 -61.56 16.04
C ALA A 727 36.54 -62.25 17.39
N GLY A 728 35.53 -62.46 18.24
CA GLY A 728 35.67 -63.13 19.54
C GLY A 728 36.37 -62.30 20.62
N MET A 729 36.65 -61.02 20.36
CA MET A 729 37.33 -60.12 21.30
C MET A 729 36.42 -59.64 22.42
N ILE A 730 35.10 -59.57 22.17
CA ILE A 730 34.07 -59.27 23.17
C ILE A 730 32.90 -60.24 23.03
N THR A 731 32.22 -60.57 24.13
CA THR A 731 30.99 -61.38 24.11
C THR A 731 29.79 -60.49 24.42
N VAL A 732 28.92 -60.28 23.42
CA VAL A 732 27.67 -59.55 23.61
C VAL A 732 26.56 -60.56 23.86
N SER A 733 25.98 -60.53 25.06
CA SER A 733 24.84 -61.40 25.38
C SER A 733 23.62 -61.06 24.52
N ARG A 734 22.90 -62.09 24.07
CA ARG A 734 21.63 -61.92 23.33
C ARG A 734 20.62 -61.05 24.09
N ARG A 735 20.67 -61.04 25.43
CA ARG A 735 19.81 -60.19 26.27
C ARG A 735 20.12 -58.70 26.11
N VAL A 736 21.39 -58.34 25.95
CA VAL A 736 21.84 -56.95 25.76
C VAL A 736 21.41 -56.44 24.38
N VAL A 737 21.58 -57.26 23.35
CA VAL A 737 21.11 -56.95 21.98
C VAL A 737 19.60 -56.76 21.96
N PHE A 738 18.85 -57.68 22.58
CA PHE A 738 17.40 -57.56 22.67
C PHE A 738 16.97 -56.30 23.43
N GLY A 739 17.60 -56.00 24.58
CA GLY A 739 17.33 -54.78 25.34
C GLY A 739 17.59 -53.50 24.54
N PHE A 740 18.67 -53.46 23.76
CA PHE A 740 18.97 -52.34 22.87
C PHE A 740 17.94 -52.20 21.74
N LEU A 741 17.55 -53.29 21.09
CA LEU A 741 16.52 -53.27 20.03
C LEU A 741 15.17 -52.80 20.57
N VAL A 742 14.79 -53.23 21.77
CA VAL A 742 13.58 -52.75 22.45
C VAL A 742 13.68 -51.25 22.72
N LEU A 743 14.82 -50.76 23.25
CA LEU A 743 15.03 -49.33 23.49
C LEU A 743 14.93 -48.51 22.21
N VAL A 744 15.58 -48.93 21.12
CA VAL A 744 15.51 -48.26 19.82
C VAL A 744 14.07 -48.28 19.29
N GLY A 745 13.37 -49.41 19.39
CA GLY A 745 11.96 -49.52 19.00
C GLY A 745 11.06 -48.57 19.78
N VAL A 746 11.25 -48.44 21.10
CA VAL A 746 10.52 -47.50 21.95
C VAL A 746 10.80 -46.05 21.54
N VAL A 747 12.08 -45.67 21.35
CA VAL A 747 12.46 -44.31 20.95
C VAL A 747 11.87 -43.95 19.58
N LEU A 748 11.96 -44.84 18.59
CA LEU A 748 11.38 -44.63 17.26
C LEU A 748 9.85 -44.53 17.33
N SER A 749 9.20 -45.34 18.17
CA SER A 749 7.75 -45.28 18.35
C SER A 749 7.30 -43.98 19.01
N LEU A 750 8.01 -43.52 20.05
CA LEU A 750 7.74 -42.24 20.71
C LEU A 750 7.97 -41.05 19.76
N PHE A 751 9.04 -41.08 18.96
CA PHE A 751 9.30 -40.05 17.96
C PHE A 751 8.24 -40.06 16.85
N GLY A 752 7.87 -41.25 16.36
CA GLY A 752 6.79 -41.40 15.38
C GLY A 752 5.45 -40.89 15.91
N LEU A 753 5.13 -41.17 17.17
CA LEU A 753 3.93 -40.66 17.85
C LEU A 753 3.97 -39.13 17.99
N LEU A 754 5.11 -38.55 18.35
CA LEU A 754 5.30 -37.11 18.43
C LEU A 754 5.04 -36.46 17.06
N VAL A 755 5.68 -36.95 16.00
CA VAL A 755 5.48 -36.42 14.63
C VAL A 755 4.01 -36.54 14.20
N TYR A 756 3.38 -37.68 14.49
CA TYR A 756 1.99 -37.92 14.14
C TYR A 756 1.01 -37.00 14.89
N THR A 757 1.27 -36.72 16.17
CA THR A 757 0.38 -35.93 17.02
C THR A 757 0.67 -34.43 17.00
N PHE A 758 1.87 -34.01 16.57
CA PHE A 758 2.32 -32.62 16.62
C PHE A 758 1.31 -31.64 16.02
N ARG A 759 0.80 -31.95 14.83
CA ARG A 759 -0.20 -31.12 14.12
C ARG A 759 -1.44 -30.92 14.95
N ASN A 760 -2.03 -31.99 15.48
CA ASN A 760 -3.26 -31.89 16.27
C ASN A 760 -3.04 -31.14 17.57
N LEU A 761 -1.89 -31.33 18.23
CA LEU A 761 -1.61 -30.72 19.53
C LEU A 761 -1.26 -29.23 19.44
N ASN A 762 -0.69 -28.76 18.33
CA ASN A 762 -0.15 -27.40 18.25
C ASN A 762 -0.83 -26.49 17.21
N CYS A 763 -1.50 -27.05 16.20
CA CYS A 763 -2.06 -26.30 15.08
C CYS A 763 -3.58 -26.22 15.21
N PHE A 764 -4.07 -25.35 16.09
CA PHE A 764 -5.50 -25.14 16.33
C PHE A 764 -5.88 -23.66 16.32
N VAL A 765 -7.15 -23.39 16.03
CA VAL A 765 -7.75 -22.05 16.07
C VAL A 765 -8.60 -21.92 17.31
N MET A 766 -8.48 -20.78 17.97
CA MET A 766 -9.31 -20.39 19.10
C MET A 766 -10.18 -19.20 18.76
N ARG A 767 -11.35 -19.14 19.39
CA ARG A 767 -12.27 -18.00 19.42
C ARG A 767 -12.54 -17.66 20.88
N GLY A 768 -12.02 -16.54 21.36
CA GLY A 768 -11.90 -16.30 22.80
C GLY A 768 -11.10 -17.44 23.47
N PRO A 769 -11.51 -17.95 24.63
CA PRO A 769 -10.79 -19.04 25.33
C PRO A 769 -11.06 -20.43 24.73
N GLU A 770 -11.98 -20.57 23.78
CA GLU A 770 -12.38 -21.88 23.26
C GLU A 770 -11.64 -22.26 21.98
N ILE A 771 -11.23 -23.52 21.88
CA ILE A 771 -10.72 -24.11 20.63
C ILE A 771 -11.91 -24.43 19.71
N VAL A 772 -11.92 -23.83 18.52
CA VAL A 772 -13.00 -23.98 17.53
C VAL A 772 -12.64 -24.93 16.38
N GLU A 773 -11.35 -25.12 16.11
CA GLU A 773 -10.87 -25.99 15.03
C GLU A 773 -9.52 -26.63 15.42
N GLN A 774 -9.43 -27.95 15.41
CA GLN A 774 -8.21 -28.70 15.78
C GLN A 774 -8.14 -30.04 15.02
N PRO A 775 -7.11 -30.29 14.20
CA PRO A 775 -6.19 -29.28 13.66
C PRO A 775 -6.92 -28.33 12.70
N TYR A 776 -6.43 -27.12 12.51
CA TYR A 776 -7.03 -26.20 11.54
C TYR A 776 -6.71 -26.53 10.08
N SER A 777 -7.60 -26.11 9.18
CA SER A 777 -7.38 -26.04 7.74
C SER A 777 -6.80 -24.69 7.33
N SER A 778 -5.65 -24.71 6.67
CA SER A 778 -5.03 -23.51 6.10
C SER A 778 -5.81 -22.95 4.91
N GLU A 779 -6.67 -23.76 4.26
CA GLU A 779 -7.43 -23.30 3.10
C GLU A 779 -8.40 -22.19 3.51
N ASN A 780 -8.37 -21.10 2.74
CA ASN A 780 -9.13 -19.88 2.96
C ASN A 780 -8.96 -19.23 4.35
N PHE A 781 -7.89 -19.54 5.08
CA PHE A 781 -7.74 -19.04 6.45
C PHE A 781 -7.56 -17.51 6.46
N THR A 782 -6.85 -16.93 5.49
CA THR A 782 -6.75 -15.46 5.38
C THR A 782 -8.14 -14.84 5.23
N GLN A 783 -9.00 -15.37 4.35
CA GLN A 783 -10.35 -14.89 4.12
C GLN A 783 -11.22 -14.97 5.38
N ARG A 784 -11.10 -16.06 6.16
CA ARG A 784 -11.80 -16.21 7.44
C ARG A 784 -11.35 -15.15 8.44
N MET A 785 -10.04 -14.91 8.58
CA MET A 785 -9.54 -13.82 9.42
C MET A 785 -10.05 -12.46 8.94
N THR A 786 -9.98 -12.18 7.64
CA THR A 786 -10.49 -10.92 7.05
C THR A 786 -11.97 -10.73 7.38
N SER A 787 -12.77 -11.79 7.30
CA SER A 787 -14.20 -11.75 7.61
C SER A 787 -14.46 -11.45 9.09
N GLU A 788 -13.72 -12.08 10.00
CA GLU A 788 -13.80 -11.79 11.44
C GLU A 788 -13.40 -10.33 11.75
N ALA A 789 -12.42 -9.78 11.03
CA ALA A 789 -12.05 -8.38 11.16
C ALA A 789 -13.14 -7.43 10.68
N ILE A 790 -13.75 -7.71 9.53
CA ILE A 790 -14.87 -6.93 9.01
C ILE A 790 -16.04 -6.96 10.01
N GLU A 791 -16.41 -8.14 10.51
CA GLU A 791 -17.47 -8.27 11.52
C GLU A 791 -17.15 -7.48 12.79
N PHE A 792 -15.90 -7.51 13.25
CA PHE A 792 -15.48 -6.69 14.39
C PHE A 792 -15.62 -5.19 14.08
N LEU A 793 -15.17 -4.70 12.93
CA LEU A 793 -15.28 -3.29 12.56
C LEU A 793 -16.75 -2.84 12.49
N GLU A 794 -17.63 -3.65 11.91
CA GLU A 794 -19.05 -3.35 11.78
C GLU A 794 -19.74 -3.23 13.14
N ARG A 795 -19.53 -4.22 14.02
CA ARG A 795 -20.11 -4.26 15.37
C ARG A 795 -19.62 -3.12 16.27
N ASN A 796 -18.47 -2.52 15.95
CA ASN A 796 -17.83 -1.47 16.75
C ASN A 796 -17.85 -0.09 16.08
N SER A 797 -18.60 0.08 14.98
CA SER A 797 -18.59 1.33 14.20
C SER A 797 -18.97 2.60 14.98
N GLU A 798 -19.73 2.47 16.07
CA GLU A 798 -20.19 3.59 16.89
C GLU A 798 -19.29 3.90 18.11
N ARG A 799 -18.32 3.04 18.43
CA ARG A 799 -17.46 3.16 19.63
C ARG A 799 -15.97 3.08 19.27
N PRO A 800 -15.07 3.69 20.05
CA PRO A 800 -13.64 3.59 19.78
C PRO A 800 -13.18 2.13 19.87
N PHE A 801 -12.42 1.69 18.87
CA PHE A 801 -11.90 0.32 18.82
C PHE A 801 -10.41 0.27 18.52
N LEU A 802 -9.79 -0.84 18.93
CA LEU A 802 -8.47 -1.25 18.54
C LEU A 802 -8.56 -2.64 17.91
N LEU A 803 -8.20 -2.74 16.63
CA LEU A 803 -8.02 -4.00 15.92
C LEU A 803 -6.53 -4.25 15.70
N PHE A 804 -6.01 -5.31 16.28
CA PHE A 804 -4.70 -5.86 15.94
C PHE A 804 -4.87 -7.07 15.02
N PHE A 805 -4.75 -6.83 13.72
CA PHE A 805 -4.78 -7.86 12.70
C PHE A 805 -3.36 -8.39 12.46
N SER A 806 -3.07 -9.55 13.02
CA SER A 806 -1.79 -10.21 12.92
C SER A 806 -1.87 -11.39 11.95
N PHE A 807 -1.46 -11.20 10.70
CA PHE A 807 -1.50 -12.26 9.70
C PHE A 807 -0.70 -13.50 10.13
N LEU A 808 -1.17 -14.67 9.70
CA LEU A 808 -0.36 -15.91 9.69
C LEU A 808 0.55 -15.94 8.46
N GLN A 809 0.08 -15.37 7.34
CA GLN A 809 0.90 -15.14 6.16
C GLN A 809 1.89 -13.99 6.42
N VAL A 810 3.10 -14.02 5.89
CA VAL A 810 3.66 -14.96 4.90
C VAL A 810 4.68 -15.94 5.52
N HIS A 811 4.46 -16.33 6.77
CA HIS A 811 5.31 -17.30 7.45
C HIS A 811 5.25 -18.68 6.79
N THR A 812 6.33 -19.44 6.92
CA THR A 812 6.49 -20.79 6.39
C THR A 812 5.29 -21.71 6.65
N GLY A 813 5.02 -22.57 5.66
CA GLY A 813 3.78 -23.33 5.52
C GLY A 813 2.80 -22.53 4.66
N LEU A 814 3.33 -21.91 3.60
CA LEU A 814 2.61 -20.97 2.77
C LEU A 814 1.32 -21.60 2.23
N PHE A 815 0.29 -20.76 2.13
CA PHE A 815 -0.96 -21.13 1.51
C PHE A 815 -1.54 -19.89 0.81
N ALA A 816 -2.25 -20.15 -0.27
CA ALA A 816 -3.03 -19.15 -0.95
C ALA A 816 -4.35 -19.80 -1.35
N SER A 817 -5.43 -19.06 -1.18
CA SER A 817 -6.76 -19.39 -1.67
C SER A 817 -6.77 -19.48 -3.20
N HIS A 818 -7.78 -20.17 -3.72
CA HIS A 818 -7.90 -20.46 -5.15
C HIS A 818 -7.75 -19.24 -6.08
N PRO A 819 -8.28 -18.03 -5.77
CA PRO A 819 -8.12 -16.86 -6.64
C PRO A 819 -6.67 -16.40 -6.86
N PHE A 820 -5.80 -16.60 -5.86
CA PHE A 820 -4.43 -16.10 -5.86
C PHE A 820 -3.39 -17.15 -6.24
N ARG A 821 -3.70 -18.44 -6.10
CA ARG A 821 -2.78 -19.54 -6.38
C ARG A 821 -2.31 -19.53 -7.85
N GLY A 822 -1.00 -19.63 -8.05
CA GLY A 822 -0.35 -19.67 -9.37
C GLY A 822 -0.39 -18.35 -10.13
N ARG A 823 -0.56 -17.22 -9.45
CA ARG A 823 -0.67 -15.89 -10.09
C ARG A 823 0.62 -15.09 -10.01
N SER A 824 1.47 -15.36 -9.01
CA SER A 824 2.71 -14.64 -8.79
C SER A 824 3.88 -15.27 -9.53
N GLN A 825 4.82 -14.42 -9.93
CA GLN A 825 6.14 -14.86 -10.42
C GLN A 825 7.01 -15.39 -9.28
N HIS A 826 6.68 -15.08 -8.02
CA HIS A 826 7.44 -15.51 -6.83
C HIS A 826 6.83 -16.77 -6.19
N GLY A 827 6.18 -17.61 -7.01
CA GLY A 827 5.53 -18.83 -6.56
C GLY A 827 4.51 -18.61 -5.44
N LEU A 828 4.39 -19.61 -4.57
CA LEU A 828 3.38 -19.60 -3.51
C LEU A 828 3.60 -18.49 -2.46
N TYR A 829 4.85 -18.05 -2.26
CA TYR A 829 5.14 -16.91 -1.39
C TYR A 829 4.47 -15.65 -1.93
N GLY A 830 4.69 -15.36 -3.21
CA GLY A 830 4.10 -14.20 -3.82
C GLY A 830 2.57 -14.28 -3.96
N ASP A 831 2.01 -15.47 -4.14
CA ASP A 831 0.56 -15.68 -4.10
C ASP A 831 -0.01 -15.30 -2.73
N ALA A 832 0.66 -15.71 -1.65
CA ALA A 832 0.27 -15.35 -0.30
C ALA A 832 0.42 -13.85 -0.01
N VAL A 833 1.48 -13.19 -0.50
CA VAL A 833 1.62 -11.72 -0.36
C VAL A 833 0.49 -10.97 -1.09
N MET A 834 0.11 -11.39 -2.29
CA MET A 834 -1.02 -10.78 -3.01
C MET A 834 -2.35 -10.97 -2.28
N GLU A 835 -2.52 -12.11 -1.58
CA GLU A 835 -3.69 -12.35 -0.75
C GLU A 835 -3.70 -11.49 0.52
N VAL A 836 -2.54 -11.28 1.14
CA VAL A 836 -2.38 -10.31 2.24
C VAL A 836 -2.75 -8.90 1.76
N ASP A 837 -2.24 -8.47 0.61
CA ASP A 837 -2.59 -7.18 0.00
C ASP A 837 -4.09 -7.03 -0.24
N TRP A 838 -4.74 -8.08 -0.75
CA TRP A 838 -6.20 -8.11 -0.90
C TRP A 838 -6.92 -7.94 0.44
N SER A 839 -6.50 -8.64 1.49
CA SER A 839 -7.09 -8.54 2.82
C SER A 839 -6.94 -7.12 3.41
N VAL A 840 -5.77 -6.49 3.22
CA VAL A 840 -5.57 -5.08 3.56
C VAL A 840 -6.59 -4.22 2.80
N GLY A 841 -6.75 -4.43 1.50
CA GLY A 841 -7.77 -3.77 0.69
C GLY A 841 -9.18 -3.90 1.24
N GLN A 842 -9.60 -5.11 1.67
CA GLN A 842 -10.93 -5.36 2.24
C GLN A 842 -11.17 -4.62 3.57
N ILE A 843 -10.17 -4.61 4.46
CA ILE A 843 -10.24 -3.86 5.73
C ILE A 843 -10.37 -2.36 5.44
N MET A 844 -9.55 -1.85 4.50
CA MET A 844 -9.57 -0.42 4.13
C MET A 844 -10.90 -0.01 3.47
N GLN A 845 -11.45 -0.83 2.57
CA GLN A 845 -12.77 -0.62 1.96
C GLN A 845 -13.89 -0.62 3.00
N THR A 846 -13.77 -1.46 4.03
CA THR A 846 -14.74 -1.50 5.13
C THR A 846 -14.70 -0.22 5.96
N LEU A 847 -13.51 0.30 6.30
CA LEU A 847 -13.38 1.59 6.99
C LEU A 847 -13.96 2.74 6.16
N GLU A 848 -13.82 2.71 4.83
CA GLU A 848 -14.40 3.69 3.92
C GLU A 848 -15.93 3.58 3.88
N ARG A 849 -16.48 2.38 3.71
CA ARG A 849 -17.92 2.12 3.72
C ARG A 849 -18.60 2.54 5.02
N LEU A 850 -17.93 2.32 6.16
CA LEU A 850 -18.43 2.72 7.49
C LEU A 850 -18.16 4.20 7.81
N ASN A 851 -17.55 4.96 6.90
CA ASN A 851 -17.17 6.37 7.09
C ASN A 851 -16.28 6.61 8.33
N LEU A 852 -15.34 5.69 8.57
CA LEU A 852 -14.40 5.72 9.70
C LEU A 852 -12.99 6.14 9.26
N LYS A 853 -12.78 6.38 7.95
CA LYS A 853 -11.48 6.65 7.32
C LYS A 853 -10.66 7.73 8.06
N GLU A 854 -11.30 8.85 8.38
CA GLU A 854 -10.69 10.05 8.99
C GLU A 854 -10.55 9.95 10.52
N LYS A 855 -11.22 8.98 11.14
CA LYS A 855 -11.20 8.75 12.59
C LYS A 855 -10.31 7.58 13.00
N THR A 856 -9.61 6.97 12.05
CA THR A 856 -8.87 5.72 12.27
C THR A 856 -7.41 5.90 11.90
N LEU A 857 -6.52 5.68 12.87
CA LEU A 857 -5.10 5.49 12.60
C LEU A 857 -4.88 4.05 12.14
N VAL A 858 -4.41 3.91 10.90
CA VAL A 858 -4.02 2.62 10.33
C VAL A 858 -2.51 2.52 10.33
N TYR A 859 -1.95 1.42 10.83
CA TYR A 859 -0.52 1.10 10.78
C TYR A 859 -0.31 -0.27 10.18
N MET A 860 0.58 -0.38 9.19
CA MET A 860 0.96 -1.64 8.55
C MET A 860 2.47 -1.85 8.69
N THR A 861 2.84 -3.06 9.10
CA THR A 861 4.24 -3.44 9.32
C THR A 861 4.47 -4.95 9.18
N SER A 862 5.71 -5.38 9.41
CA SER A 862 6.11 -6.76 9.64
C SER A 862 6.63 -6.94 11.08
N ASP A 863 6.58 -8.16 11.62
CA ASP A 863 7.22 -8.43 12.91
C ASP A 863 8.75 -8.47 12.80
N GLN A 864 9.29 -8.97 11.69
CA GLN A 864 10.72 -8.95 11.37
C GLN A 864 10.95 -9.06 9.85
N GLY A 865 12.22 -9.09 9.43
CA GLY A 865 12.61 -9.34 8.05
C GLY A 865 12.29 -10.75 7.54
N PRO A 866 12.55 -11.02 6.24
CA PRO A 866 12.11 -12.26 5.60
C PRO A 866 13.04 -13.44 5.88
N HIS A 867 12.49 -14.65 5.80
CA HIS A 867 13.22 -15.89 6.05
C HIS A 867 13.98 -16.39 4.81
N LEU A 868 15.22 -15.93 4.62
CA LEU A 868 16.01 -16.24 3.42
C LEU A 868 16.37 -17.74 3.27
N GLU A 869 16.55 -18.44 4.38
CA GLU A 869 16.88 -19.86 4.42
C GLU A 869 15.72 -20.77 4.03
N GLU A 870 14.51 -20.24 3.90
CA GLU A 870 13.30 -21.04 3.64
C GLU A 870 13.21 -21.44 2.16
N ILE A 871 13.70 -22.64 1.89
CA ILE A 871 13.67 -23.28 0.58
C ILE A 871 12.98 -24.64 0.72
N SER A 872 12.10 -24.96 -0.24
CA SER A 872 11.42 -26.26 -0.28
C SER A 872 12.40 -27.40 -0.61
N ILE A 873 12.02 -28.64 -0.32
CA ILE A 873 12.83 -29.82 -0.69
C ILE A 873 13.00 -29.97 -2.21
N HIS A 874 12.15 -29.29 -2.99
CA HIS A 874 12.19 -29.26 -4.45
C HIS A 874 12.98 -28.05 -4.99
N GLY A 875 13.56 -27.22 -4.11
CA GLY A 875 14.36 -26.05 -4.46
C GLY A 875 13.58 -24.76 -4.69
N GLU A 876 12.29 -24.73 -4.35
CA GLU A 876 11.45 -23.53 -4.48
C GLU A 876 11.74 -22.55 -3.35
N MET A 877 11.90 -21.27 -3.67
CA MET A 877 12.08 -20.21 -2.66
C MET A 877 10.72 -19.89 -2.02
N HIS A 878 10.62 -20.14 -0.71
CA HIS A 878 9.41 -19.90 0.09
C HIS A 878 9.60 -18.73 1.07
N GLY A 879 10.81 -18.18 1.16
CA GLY A 879 11.11 -16.93 1.87
C GLY A 879 10.84 -15.66 1.05
N GLY A 880 10.79 -14.53 1.76
CA GLY A 880 10.67 -13.20 1.17
C GLY A 880 12.00 -12.55 0.79
N PHE A 881 11.92 -11.28 0.38
CA PHE A 881 13.07 -10.53 -0.12
C PHE A 881 13.38 -9.28 0.72
N SER A 882 14.64 -9.18 1.18
CA SER A 882 15.12 -8.05 1.98
C SER A 882 15.48 -6.81 1.16
N GLY A 883 15.35 -6.82 -0.17
CA GLY A 883 15.78 -5.68 -0.99
C GLY A 883 17.30 -5.57 -1.07
N ILE A 884 17.81 -4.35 -0.91
CA ILE A 884 19.25 -4.08 -0.88
C ILE A 884 19.92 -4.49 0.45
N TYR A 885 19.12 -4.77 1.47
CA TYR A 885 19.61 -4.97 2.82
C TYR A 885 20.14 -6.40 3.01
N LYS A 886 21.21 -6.51 3.79
CA LYS A 886 21.91 -7.77 4.02
C LYS A 886 21.14 -8.70 4.96
N ALA A 887 21.16 -9.98 4.62
CA ALA A 887 20.56 -11.09 5.37
C ALA A 887 19.04 -10.92 5.61
N GLY A 888 18.50 -11.64 6.59
CA GLY A 888 17.07 -11.71 6.88
C GLY A 888 16.78 -12.09 8.32
N LYS A 889 15.60 -12.67 8.54
CA LYS A 889 15.12 -13.24 9.81
C LYS A 889 16.25 -13.94 10.56
N SER A 890 16.23 -13.86 11.90
CA SER A 890 17.23 -14.36 12.84
C SER A 890 18.57 -13.61 12.91
N THR A 891 18.76 -12.52 12.16
CA THR A 891 19.98 -11.69 12.20
C THR A 891 19.68 -10.23 12.52
N ASN A 892 20.62 -9.50 13.13
CA ASN A 892 20.51 -8.04 13.29
C ASN A 892 21.20 -7.26 12.17
N TRP A 893 21.52 -7.89 11.04
CA TRP A 893 21.75 -7.14 9.80
C TRP A 893 20.45 -6.44 9.39
N GLU A 894 20.54 -5.36 8.61
CA GLU A 894 19.39 -4.53 8.24
C GLU A 894 18.26 -5.38 7.63
N GLY A 895 18.58 -6.42 6.85
CA GLY A 895 17.55 -7.26 6.24
C GLY A 895 16.73 -8.09 7.25
N GLY A 896 17.23 -8.29 8.47
CA GLY A 896 16.51 -9.02 9.53
C GLY A 896 15.67 -8.15 10.47
N ILE A 897 16.03 -6.88 10.61
CA ILE A 897 15.38 -5.95 11.56
C ILE A 897 14.68 -4.77 10.87
N ARG A 898 15.10 -4.37 9.67
CA ARG A 898 14.44 -3.30 8.92
C ARG A 898 13.22 -3.86 8.19
N ILE A 899 12.09 -3.23 8.41
CA ILE A 899 10.77 -3.74 8.05
C ILE A 899 9.93 -2.63 7.42
N PRO A 900 8.89 -2.96 6.64
CA PRO A 900 7.90 -1.98 6.21
C PRO A 900 7.28 -1.26 7.42
N GLY A 901 7.08 0.04 7.31
CA GLY A 901 6.38 0.85 8.30
C GLY A 901 5.53 1.88 7.59
N ILE A 902 4.22 1.68 7.53
CA ILE A 902 3.28 2.55 6.82
C ILE A 902 2.19 3.00 7.79
N LEU A 903 1.98 4.31 7.92
CA LEU A 903 0.93 4.87 8.76
C LEU A 903 0.00 5.75 7.93
N ARG A 904 -1.31 5.63 8.14
CA ARG A 904 -2.29 6.47 7.44
C ARG A 904 -3.35 6.96 8.40
N TRP A 905 -3.57 8.28 8.39
CA TRP A 905 -4.67 8.92 9.10
C TRP A 905 -5.07 10.23 8.40
N PRO A 906 -6.04 10.21 7.49
CA PRO A 906 -6.46 11.36 6.70
C PRO A 906 -6.96 12.48 7.61
N GLY A 907 -6.58 13.72 7.28
CA GLY A 907 -6.86 14.89 8.10
C GLY A 907 -5.90 15.12 9.27
N VAL A 908 -5.08 14.11 9.63
CA VAL A 908 -4.09 14.22 10.73
C VAL A 908 -2.66 14.04 10.22
N LEU A 909 -2.41 13.03 9.38
CA LEU A 909 -1.11 12.74 8.80
C LEU A 909 -1.05 13.21 7.34
N PRO A 910 0.08 13.79 6.91
CA PRO A 910 0.28 14.19 5.51
C PRO A 910 0.39 12.96 4.60
N ALA A 911 -0.37 12.96 3.51
CA ALA A 911 -0.32 11.90 2.51
C ALA A 911 0.97 11.99 1.67
N GLY A 912 1.54 10.83 1.32
CA GLY A 912 2.74 10.69 0.51
C GLY A 912 4.04 11.09 1.20
N LYS A 913 4.04 11.36 2.51
CA LYS A 913 5.25 11.74 3.25
C LYS A 913 6.17 10.54 3.43
N VAL A 914 7.47 10.75 3.28
CA VAL A 914 8.50 9.75 3.54
C VAL A 914 9.36 10.24 4.71
N ILE A 915 9.66 9.33 5.65
CA ILE A 915 10.48 9.61 6.83
C ILE A 915 11.63 8.62 6.86
N ASP A 916 12.85 9.14 6.90
CA ASP A 916 14.09 8.37 6.90
C ASP A 916 14.71 8.24 8.29
N GLU A 917 14.10 8.85 9.30
CA GLU A 917 14.54 8.75 10.69
C GLU A 917 14.40 7.32 11.27
N PRO A 918 15.35 6.89 12.14
CA PRO A 918 15.23 5.64 12.86
C PRO A 918 13.96 5.58 13.71
N THR A 919 13.11 4.61 13.44
CA THR A 919 11.88 4.36 14.21
C THR A 919 11.76 2.89 14.55
N SER A 920 10.96 2.54 15.55
CA SER A 920 10.79 1.16 16.02
C SER A 920 9.33 0.72 16.06
N ASN A 921 9.09 -0.58 15.92
CA ASN A 921 7.78 -1.18 16.24
C ASN A 921 7.34 -0.89 17.68
N MET A 922 8.29 -0.69 18.61
CA MET A 922 7.98 -0.35 20.02
C MET A 922 7.31 1.01 20.15
N ASP A 923 7.49 1.91 19.19
CA ASP A 923 7.01 3.28 19.23
C ASP A 923 5.49 3.40 19.09
N ILE A 924 4.84 2.37 18.56
CA ILE A 924 3.38 2.31 18.48
C ILE A 924 2.76 2.27 19.87
N PHE A 925 3.41 1.64 20.86
CA PHE A 925 2.90 1.58 22.22
C PHE A 925 2.66 2.98 22.84
N PRO A 926 3.67 3.85 23.02
CA PRO A 926 3.45 5.18 23.60
C PRO A 926 2.58 6.07 22.71
N THR A 927 2.70 5.97 21.38
CA THR A 927 1.88 6.75 20.43
C THR A 927 0.38 6.47 20.65
N VAL A 928 0.02 5.20 20.80
CA VAL A 928 -1.37 4.77 21.00
C VAL A 928 -1.89 5.16 22.37
N LEU A 929 -1.06 5.01 23.41
CA LEU A 929 -1.44 5.45 24.75
C LEU A 929 -1.72 6.95 24.78
N ASN A 930 -0.86 7.76 24.17
CA ASN A 930 -1.06 9.20 24.07
C ASN A 930 -2.37 9.55 23.33
N LEU A 931 -2.59 8.97 22.16
CA LEU A 931 -3.80 9.19 21.34
C LEU A 931 -5.09 8.71 22.02
N ALA A 932 -5.03 7.66 22.83
CA ALA A 932 -6.18 7.14 23.57
C ALA A 932 -6.48 7.91 24.87
N GLY A 933 -5.57 8.81 25.29
CA GLY A 933 -5.60 9.47 26.60
C GLY A 933 -5.25 8.54 27.76
N ALA A 934 -4.51 7.46 27.52
CA ALA A 934 -3.99 6.56 28.54
C ALA A 934 -2.63 7.04 29.05
N SER A 935 -2.37 6.85 30.34
CA SER A 935 -1.07 7.17 30.95
C SER A 935 -0.01 6.15 30.56
N ILE A 936 1.16 6.63 30.12
CA ILE A 936 2.35 5.79 29.94
C ILE A 936 2.80 5.25 31.32
N PRO A 937 3.09 3.94 31.47
CA PRO A 937 3.54 3.38 32.75
C PRO A 937 4.82 4.06 33.25
N SER A 938 4.80 4.55 34.49
CA SER A 938 5.94 5.23 35.13
C SER A 938 6.75 4.33 36.07
N ASP A 939 6.25 3.12 36.35
CA ASP A 939 6.90 2.12 37.21
C ASP A 939 8.03 1.34 36.49
N ARG A 940 8.13 1.50 35.17
CA ARG A 940 9.04 0.77 34.29
C ARG A 940 9.54 1.64 33.15
N VAL A 941 10.69 1.27 32.59
CA VAL A 941 11.23 1.93 31.39
C VAL A 941 10.39 1.54 30.17
N ILE A 942 10.03 2.52 29.34
CA ILE A 942 9.46 2.30 28.00
C ILE A 942 10.54 2.71 27.00
N ASP A 943 10.87 1.81 26.07
CA ASP A 943 11.92 2.03 25.07
C ASP A 943 11.37 2.61 23.76
N GLY A 944 10.07 2.46 23.53
CA GLY A 944 9.38 3.13 22.42
C GLY A 944 9.19 4.62 22.70
N HIS A 945 9.14 5.41 21.64
CA HIS A 945 8.89 6.85 21.68
C HIS A 945 7.61 7.24 20.93
N ASP A 946 6.99 8.36 21.27
CA ASP A 946 5.79 8.82 20.55
C ASP A 946 6.15 9.30 19.14
N LEU A 947 5.60 8.64 18.11
CA LEU A 947 5.85 8.99 16.72
C LEU A 947 5.03 10.18 16.25
N LEU A 948 3.95 10.55 16.94
CA LEU A 948 2.98 11.51 16.40
C LEU A 948 3.62 12.85 15.99
N PRO A 949 4.52 13.49 16.79
CA PRO A 949 5.18 14.73 16.39
C PRO A 949 6.02 14.56 15.11
N LEU A 950 6.74 13.44 14.98
CA LEU A 950 7.58 13.13 13.82
C LEU A 950 6.72 12.90 12.56
N LEU A 951 5.65 12.11 12.70
CA LEU A 951 4.72 11.81 11.61
C LEU A 951 4.04 13.09 11.10
N GLN A 952 3.62 13.98 12.00
CA GLN A 952 3.04 15.27 11.66
C GLN A 952 4.05 16.29 11.12
N GLY A 953 5.36 16.05 11.30
CA GLY A 953 6.42 16.98 10.88
C GLY A 953 6.59 18.17 11.82
N GLN A 954 6.19 18.02 13.08
CA GLN A 954 6.45 19.01 14.13
C GLN A 954 7.90 18.94 14.62
N VAL A 955 8.52 17.77 14.50
CA VAL A 955 9.95 17.55 14.74
C VAL A 955 10.56 16.90 13.50
N GLU A 956 11.83 17.23 13.25
CA GLU A 956 12.60 16.67 12.13
C GLU A 956 13.25 15.33 12.49
N HIS A 957 13.68 15.17 13.75
CA HIS A 957 14.38 13.97 14.22
C HIS A 957 13.51 13.11 15.14
N SER A 958 13.72 11.80 15.05
CA SER A 958 13.22 10.84 16.02
C SER A 958 13.94 10.98 17.36
N GLU A 959 13.30 10.52 18.44
CA GLU A 959 13.95 10.47 19.76
C GLU A 959 14.95 9.29 19.89
N HIS A 960 15.10 8.48 18.83
CA HIS A 960 15.99 7.31 18.78
C HIS A 960 17.44 7.71 18.47
N GLU A 961 18.12 8.31 19.45
CA GLU A 961 19.58 8.51 19.36
C GLU A 961 20.31 7.16 19.37
N PHE A 962 19.94 6.25 20.27
CA PHE A 962 20.52 4.90 20.37
C PHE A 962 19.44 3.83 20.24
N MET A 963 19.72 2.82 19.41
CA MET A 963 18.91 1.61 19.35
C MET A 963 19.78 0.39 19.62
N PHE A 964 19.31 -0.48 20.51
CA PHE A 964 20.00 -1.71 20.92
C PHE A 964 19.39 -2.90 20.17
N HIS A 965 20.23 -3.64 19.45
CA HIS A 965 19.80 -4.78 18.65
C HIS A 965 20.22 -6.07 19.35
N TYR A 966 19.21 -6.77 19.87
CA TYR A 966 19.38 -8.01 20.61
C TYR A 966 19.26 -9.23 19.69
N CYS A 967 20.15 -10.20 19.87
CA CYS A 967 20.03 -11.54 19.31
C CYS A 967 19.65 -12.47 20.46
N ASN A 968 18.34 -12.71 20.62
CA ASN A 968 17.76 -13.26 21.84
C ASN A 968 18.19 -12.44 23.08
N ALA A 969 18.76 -13.05 24.11
CA ALA A 969 19.20 -12.33 25.32
C ALA A 969 20.54 -11.60 25.16
N GLU A 970 21.30 -11.86 24.10
CA GLU A 970 22.63 -11.30 23.88
C GLU A 970 22.54 -9.98 23.10
N LEU A 971 23.25 -8.93 23.57
CA LEU A 971 23.35 -7.67 22.84
C LEU A 971 24.30 -7.85 21.65
N ASN A 972 23.75 -7.80 20.44
CA ASN A 972 24.48 -8.13 19.23
C ASN A 972 25.04 -6.91 18.51
N ALA A 973 24.24 -5.87 18.34
CA ALA A 973 24.65 -4.64 17.71
C ALA A 973 24.01 -3.41 18.37
N VAL A 974 24.59 -2.25 18.13
CA VAL A 974 24.04 -0.95 18.55
C VAL A 974 24.06 -0.01 17.36
N ARG A 975 22.92 0.64 17.12
CA ARG A 975 22.80 1.76 16.20
C ARG A 975 22.86 3.06 16.98
N TRP A 976 23.60 4.02 16.45
CA TRP A 976 23.69 5.37 16.98
C TRP A 976 23.47 6.40 15.87
N HIS A 977 22.47 7.24 16.04
CA HIS A 977 22.17 8.39 15.20
C HIS A 977 22.47 9.67 15.99
N PRO A 978 23.61 10.35 15.75
CA PRO A 978 24.02 11.50 16.55
C PRO A 978 23.06 12.69 16.32
N PRO A 979 22.67 13.46 17.35
CA PRO A 979 21.68 14.53 17.21
C PRO A 979 22.01 15.65 16.21
N ASN A 980 23.29 15.84 15.88
CA ASN A 980 23.77 16.90 14.98
C ASN A 980 24.41 16.33 13.70
N SER A 981 24.05 15.11 13.29
CA SER A 981 24.61 14.45 12.12
C SER A 981 23.61 13.54 11.45
N ASN A 982 23.62 13.51 10.12
CA ASN A 982 22.83 12.54 9.35
C ASN A 982 23.49 11.15 9.29
N ALA A 983 24.67 10.99 9.90
CA ALA A 983 25.34 9.70 9.98
C ALA A 983 24.53 8.72 10.84
N ILE A 984 24.57 7.45 10.47
CA ILE A 984 23.90 6.39 11.22
C ILE A 984 24.92 5.28 11.42
N TRP A 985 25.55 5.31 12.59
CA TRP A 985 26.57 4.35 12.96
C TRP A 985 25.93 3.07 13.44
N LYS A 986 26.47 1.93 13.05
CA LYS A 986 26.06 0.62 13.58
C LYS A 986 27.29 -0.22 13.90
N ALA A 987 27.41 -0.61 15.16
CA ALA A 987 28.52 -1.42 15.66
C ALA A 987 28.02 -2.82 16.04
N PHE A 988 28.63 -3.85 15.48
CA PHE A 988 28.39 -5.25 15.83
C PHE A 988 29.46 -5.78 16.80
N PHE A 989 29.01 -6.31 17.94
CA PHE A 989 29.88 -7.01 18.89
C PHE A 989 30.19 -8.45 18.45
N PHE A 990 29.26 -9.04 17.70
CA PHE A 990 29.45 -10.33 17.04
C PHE A 990 28.57 -10.40 15.80
N THR A 991 28.90 -11.29 14.87
CA THR A 991 28.10 -11.57 13.67
C THR A 991 27.86 -13.07 13.52
N PRO A 992 26.73 -13.49 12.94
CA PRO A 992 26.51 -14.90 12.64
C PRO A 992 27.48 -15.39 11.57
N ASP A 993 27.82 -16.67 11.64
CA ASP A 993 28.64 -17.33 10.64
C ASP A 993 27.75 -17.86 9.51
N PHE A 994 27.74 -17.16 8.37
CA PHE A 994 26.94 -17.55 7.21
C PHE A 994 27.43 -18.85 6.58
N HIS A 995 26.48 -19.62 6.03
CA HIS A 995 26.81 -20.84 5.31
C HIS A 995 25.87 -21.06 4.13
N PRO A 996 26.40 -21.20 2.90
CA PRO A 996 27.84 -21.18 2.55
C PRO A 996 28.48 -19.79 2.76
N GLU A 997 29.81 -19.72 2.88
CA GLU A 997 30.53 -18.48 3.26
C GLU A 997 30.26 -17.28 2.33
N ASN A 998 29.97 -17.53 1.05
CA ASN A 998 29.63 -16.50 0.06
C ASN A 998 28.14 -16.08 0.06
N SER A 999 27.36 -16.51 1.05
CA SER A 999 25.94 -16.18 1.19
C SER A 999 25.69 -15.18 2.32
N SER A 1000 24.45 -14.69 2.41
CA SER A 1000 23.97 -13.82 3.49
C SER A 1000 22.99 -14.53 4.43
N ALA A 1001 23.03 -15.86 4.48
CA ALA A 1001 22.06 -16.68 5.20
C ALA A 1001 22.73 -17.91 5.84
N CYS A 1002 22.03 -18.56 6.78
CA CYS A 1002 22.53 -19.70 7.55
C CYS A 1002 21.85 -21.02 7.15
N PHE A 1003 21.99 -21.46 5.91
CA PHE A 1003 21.27 -22.66 5.39
C PHE A 1003 21.60 -23.96 6.15
N HIS A 1004 22.80 -24.08 6.73
CA HIS A 1004 23.22 -25.26 7.51
C HIS A 1004 22.40 -25.51 8.79
N THR A 1005 21.89 -24.43 9.40
CA THR A 1005 21.11 -24.44 10.63
C THR A 1005 19.68 -23.92 10.40
N HIS A 1006 19.35 -23.55 9.15
CA HIS A 1006 18.08 -22.97 8.68
C HIS A 1006 17.70 -21.62 9.29
N ILE A 1007 18.34 -21.23 10.40
CA ILE A 1007 18.29 -19.90 11.00
C ILE A 1007 19.68 -19.62 11.56
N CYS A 1008 20.08 -18.36 11.56
CA CYS A 1008 21.31 -17.95 12.21
C CYS A 1008 21.14 -17.99 13.74
N LEU A 1009 22.06 -18.68 14.41
CA LEU A 1009 22.06 -18.81 15.86
C LEU A 1009 22.93 -17.72 16.50
N CYS A 1010 22.52 -17.27 17.69
CA CYS A 1010 23.23 -16.21 18.45
C CYS A 1010 24.30 -16.75 19.41
N ILE A 1011 24.66 -18.03 19.32
CA ILE A 1011 25.49 -18.72 20.33
C ILE A 1011 26.74 -19.34 19.69
N LYS A 1012 27.80 -19.50 20.48
CA LYS A 1012 28.98 -20.26 20.06
C LYS A 1012 28.59 -21.73 19.77
N PRO A 1013 29.15 -22.38 18.73
CA PRO A 1013 30.21 -21.91 17.82
C PRO A 1013 29.70 -21.25 16.51
N PHE A 1014 28.47 -20.73 16.45
CA PHE A 1014 27.86 -20.23 15.19
C PHE A 1014 27.99 -18.71 14.98
N VAL A 1015 28.85 -18.07 15.79
CA VAL A 1015 29.04 -16.62 15.77
C VAL A 1015 30.52 -16.28 15.91
N THR A 1016 30.93 -15.23 15.21
CA THR A 1016 32.26 -14.61 15.33
C THR A 1016 32.15 -13.32 16.14
N PHE A 1017 32.93 -13.22 17.21
CA PHE A 1017 33.01 -12.02 18.06
C PHE A 1017 34.08 -11.04 17.54
N HIS A 1018 33.82 -9.74 17.69
CA HIS A 1018 34.66 -8.67 17.18
C HIS A 1018 35.19 -7.78 18.31
N ASP A 1019 36.51 -7.60 18.36
CA ASP A 1019 37.15 -6.61 19.23
C ASP A 1019 38.33 -5.94 18.48
N PRO A 1020 38.24 -4.65 18.12
CA PRO A 1020 37.10 -3.75 18.34
C PRO A 1020 35.83 -4.17 17.59
N PRO A 1021 34.63 -3.72 18.01
CA PRO A 1021 33.38 -3.99 17.30
C PRO A 1021 33.41 -3.59 15.83
N LEU A 1022 32.74 -4.37 14.98
CA LEU A 1022 32.67 -4.14 13.53
C LEU A 1022 31.73 -2.95 13.25
N LEU A 1023 32.25 -1.88 12.65
CA LEU A 1023 31.53 -0.61 12.50
C LEU A 1023 31.08 -0.37 11.05
N TYR A 1024 29.87 0.15 10.88
CA TYR A 1024 29.29 0.58 9.60
C TYR A 1024 28.68 1.98 9.73
N ASP A 1025 28.65 2.72 8.62
CA ASP A 1025 27.88 3.96 8.46
C ASP A 1025 26.72 3.70 7.48
N LEU A 1026 25.54 3.40 8.03
CA LEU A 1026 24.36 3.03 7.25
C LEU A 1026 23.83 4.18 6.37
N SER A 1027 24.20 5.42 6.67
CA SER A 1027 23.84 6.57 5.83
C SER A 1027 24.55 6.53 4.47
N LYS A 1028 25.73 5.88 4.41
CA LYS A 1028 26.54 5.73 3.20
C LYS A 1028 26.46 4.31 2.62
N ASP A 1029 26.44 3.30 3.49
CA ASP A 1029 26.37 1.89 3.12
C ASP A 1029 25.17 1.20 3.80
N PRO A 1030 23.95 1.37 3.26
CA PRO A 1030 22.77 0.67 3.76
C PRO A 1030 22.82 -0.86 3.52
N THR A 1031 23.75 -1.33 2.69
CA THR A 1031 23.92 -2.77 2.38
C THR A 1031 24.81 -3.50 3.38
N GLU A 1032 25.46 -2.78 4.29
CA GLU A 1032 26.39 -3.33 5.29
C GLU A 1032 27.45 -4.26 4.67
N SER A 1033 27.96 -3.83 3.52
CA SER A 1033 28.91 -4.56 2.69
C SER A 1033 30.36 -4.22 3.05
N THR A 1034 30.61 -2.98 3.45
CA THR A 1034 31.96 -2.42 3.63
C THR A 1034 32.14 -1.98 5.08
N PRO A 1035 32.81 -2.79 5.93
CA PRO A 1035 33.10 -2.38 7.29
C PRO A 1035 34.14 -1.27 7.32
N LEU A 1036 34.01 -0.38 8.30
CA LEU A 1036 34.95 0.71 8.53
C LEU A 1036 36.09 0.25 9.45
N SER A 1037 37.27 0.79 9.22
CA SER A 1037 38.46 0.61 10.05
C SER A 1037 39.02 1.97 10.51
N PRO A 1038 39.97 1.97 11.47
CA PRO A 1038 40.69 3.20 11.84
C PRO A 1038 41.41 3.88 10.67
N ASP A 1039 41.77 3.14 9.62
CA ASP A 1039 42.44 3.70 8.44
C ASP A 1039 41.45 4.41 7.50
N THR A 1040 40.20 3.95 7.46
CA THR A 1040 39.16 4.49 6.57
C THR A 1040 38.29 5.54 7.24
N GLU A 1041 38.16 5.51 8.58
CA GLU A 1041 37.29 6.42 9.34
C GLU A 1041 38.08 7.04 10.52
N PRO A 1042 38.47 8.33 10.44
CA PRO A 1042 39.20 9.01 11.51
C PRO A 1042 38.47 9.04 12.86
N GLN A 1043 37.12 9.00 12.85
CA GLN A 1043 36.32 9.02 14.07
C GLN A 1043 36.06 7.63 14.66
N PHE A 1044 36.65 6.56 14.11
CA PHE A 1044 36.35 5.17 14.45
C PHE A 1044 36.35 4.89 15.96
N TYR A 1045 37.43 5.22 16.66
CA TYR A 1045 37.52 4.97 18.11
C TYR A 1045 36.59 5.86 18.95
N LEU A 1046 36.36 7.10 18.52
CA LEU A 1046 35.45 8.02 19.19
C LEU A 1046 34.00 7.52 19.14
N VAL A 1047 33.55 7.08 17.95
CA VAL A 1047 32.22 6.48 17.75
C VAL A 1047 32.05 5.25 18.65
N LEU A 1048 33.04 4.35 18.68
CA LEU A 1048 32.99 3.15 19.52
C LEU A 1048 33.00 3.46 21.01
N GLU A 1049 33.71 4.50 21.45
CA GLU A 1049 33.70 4.94 22.86
C GLU A 1049 32.32 5.43 23.28
N VAL A 1050 31.67 6.26 22.45
CA VAL A 1050 30.30 6.75 22.69
C VAL A 1050 29.30 5.59 22.75
N ILE A 1051 29.40 4.64 21.82
CA ILE A 1051 28.56 3.43 21.80
C ILE A 1051 28.78 2.59 23.07
N ARG A 1052 30.03 2.36 23.49
CA ARG A 1052 30.33 1.61 24.74
C ARG A 1052 29.77 2.30 25.98
N ALA A 1053 29.80 3.63 26.03
CA ALA A 1053 29.19 4.39 27.12
C ALA A 1053 27.65 4.23 27.13
N ALA A 1054 27.01 4.27 25.96
CA ALA A 1054 25.57 4.04 25.85
C ALA A 1054 25.17 2.61 26.24
N VAL A 1055 25.93 1.60 25.82
CA VAL A 1055 25.75 0.20 26.22
C VAL A 1055 25.83 0.06 27.75
N SER A 1056 26.81 0.72 28.37
CA SER A 1056 26.98 0.67 29.83
C SER A 1056 25.79 1.28 30.57
N ARG A 1057 25.26 2.43 30.11
CA ARG A 1057 24.05 3.06 30.66
C ARG A 1057 22.81 2.19 30.46
N HIS A 1058 22.65 1.62 29.28
CA HIS A 1058 21.53 0.73 28.96
C HIS A 1058 21.56 -0.52 29.83
N ALA A 1059 22.71 -1.18 29.98
CA ALA A 1059 22.88 -2.35 30.83
C ALA A 1059 22.50 -2.08 32.30
N GLN A 1060 22.82 -0.88 32.82
CA GLN A 1060 22.41 -0.46 34.17
C GLN A 1060 20.89 -0.29 34.32
N SER A 1061 20.18 -0.02 33.23
CA SER A 1061 18.71 0.08 33.22
C SER A 1061 18.00 -1.29 33.23
N LEU A 1062 18.72 -2.37 32.92
CA LEU A 1062 18.16 -3.72 32.83
C LEU A 1062 18.03 -4.32 34.23
N LYS A 1063 16.79 -4.62 34.62
CA LYS A 1063 16.50 -5.37 35.85
C LYS A 1063 16.43 -6.87 35.52
N PRO A 1064 17.00 -7.75 36.35
CA PRO A 1064 16.83 -9.19 36.16
C PRO A 1064 15.34 -9.58 36.21
N VAL A 1065 14.90 -10.39 35.25
CA VAL A 1065 13.52 -10.88 35.12
C VAL A 1065 13.52 -12.39 34.84
N PRO A 1066 12.43 -13.11 35.17
CA PRO A 1066 12.30 -14.52 34.82
C PRO A 1066 12.33 -14.72 33.30
N VAL A 1067 13.21 -15.60 32.83
CA VAL A 1067 13.33 -15.91 31.39
C VAL A 1067 12.15 -16.81 30.97
N GLN A 1068 11.29 -16.26 30.12
CA GLN A 1068 10.09 -16.92 29.60
C GLN A 1068 10.41 -17.88 28.45
N VAL A 1069 11.49 -17.63 27.70
CA VAL A 1069 11.93 -18.45 26.57
C VAL A 1069 13.17 -19.26 26.95
N SER A 1070 13.06 -20.06 28.00
CA SER A 1070 14.12 -20.99 28.43
C SER A 1070 13.76 -22.45 28.10
N PRO A 1071 14.75 -23.37 27.97
CA PRO A 1071 14.47 -24.78 27.67
C PRO A 1071 13.40 -25.42 28.58
N ARG A 1072 13.37 -25.04 29.86
CA ARG A 1072 12.37 -25.53 30.83
C ARG A 1072 10.96 -24.97 30.59
N GLN A 1073 10.86 -23.75 30.10
CA GLN A 1073 9.58 -23.07 29.88
C GLN A 1073 8.98 -23.45 28.51
N ILE A 1074 9.81 -23.66 27.49
CA ILE A 1074 9.37 -23.94 26.11
C ILE A 1074 9.08 -25.43 25.84
N VAL A 1075 9.58 -26.34 26.68
CA VAL A 1075 9.37 -27.78 26.48
C VAL A 1075 7.89 -28.13 26.59
N TRP A 1076 7.45 -29.08 25.79
CA TRP A 1076 6.07 -29.60 25.84
C TRP A 1076 5.76 -30.18 27.23
N LYS A 1077 4.66 -29.69 27.83
CA LYS A 1077 4.15 -30.10 29.14
C LYS A 1077 2.77 -30.75 28.95
N PRO A 1078 2.63 -32.08 29.13
CA PRO A 1078 1.38 -32.78 28.85
C PRO A 1078 0.16 -32.25 29.59
N TRP A 1079 0.33 -31.79 30.84
CA TRP A 1079 -0.76 -31.26 31.67
C TRP A 1079 -1.21 -29.85 31.27
N LEU A 1080 -0.46 -29.15 30.41
CA LEU A 1080 -0.87 -27.85 29.85
C LEU A 1080 -1.57 -27.99 28.50
N GLN A 1081 -1.67 -29.21 27.95
CA GLN A 1081 -2.11 -29.43 26.59
C GLN A 1081 -3.60 -29.08 26.41
N PRO A 1082 -3.91 -28.02 25.65
CA PRO A 1082 -5.30 -27.73 25.32
C PRO A 1082 -5.81 -28.77 24.31
N CYS A 1083 -7.05 -29.22 24.52
CA CYS A 1083 -7.67 -30.27 23.73
C CYS A 1083 -9.17 -29.99 23.64
N CYS A 1084 -9.72 -29.86 22.43
CA CYS A 1084 -11.15 -29.57 22.27
C CYS A 1084 -12.07 -30.79 22.43
N SER A 1085 -11.48 -32.00 22.49
CA SER A 1085 -12.15 -33.28 22.75
C SER A 1085 -11.33 -34.06 23.80
N SER A 1086 -11.11 -35.36 23.63
CA SER A 1086 -10.24 -36.13 24.54
C SER A 1086 -8.88 -36.42 23.90
N LEU A 1087 -7.83 -36.58 24.72
CA LEU A 1087 -6.51 -37.03 24.25
C LEU A 1087 -6.60 -38.40 23.53
N SER A 1088 -7.50 -39.28 23.96
CA SER A 1088 -7.81 -40.55 23.29
C SER A 1088 -8.43 -40.39 21.89
N GLN A 1089 -9.06 -39.25 21.62
CA GLN A 1089 -9.60 -38.87 20.30
C GLN A 1089 -8.63 -37.96 19.52
N LEU A 1090 -7.36 -37.92 19.95
CA LEU A 1090 -6.29 -37.13 19.32
C LEU A 1090 -6.62 -35.62 19.22
N CYS A 1091 -7.45 -35.10 20.15
CA CYS A 1091 -7.85 -33.70 20.21
C CYS A 1091 -8.42 -33.16 18.90
N THR A 1092 -9.36 -33.88 18.27
CA THR A 1092 -9.96 -33.46 16.99
C THR A 1092 -11.31 -32.77 17.16
N CYS A 1093 -11.54 -31.66 16.43
CA CYS A 1093 -12.84 -30.97 16.31
C CYS A 1093 -12.90 -29.96 15.14
N GLU A 1094 -14.11 -29.76 14.60
CA GLU A 1094 -14.43 -28.81 13.53
C GLU A 1094 -15.70 -27.99 13.85
N ARG A 1095 -15.69 -27.24 14.96
CA ARG A 1095 -16.90 -26.50 15.41
C ARG A 1095 -17.20 -25.31 14.50
N ASP A 1096 -16.18 -24.64 13.98
CA ASP A 1096 -16.34 -23.44 13.15
C ASP A 1096 -17.03 -23.75 11.80
N HIS A 1097 -16.71 -24.89 11.17
CA HIS A 1097 -17.37 -25.34 9.94
C HIS A 1097 -18.85 -25.68 10.15
N GLN A 1098 -19.22 -26.12 11.37
CA GLN A 1098 -20.62 -26.34 11.74
C GLN A 1098 -21.37 -25.02 11.98
N ILE A 1099 -20.73 -24.06 12.65
CA ILE A 1099 -21.29 -22.71 12.88
C ILE A 1099 -21.50 -21.99 11.55
N GLU A 1100 -20.53 -22.03 10.63
CA GLU A 1100 -20.63 -21.41 9.31
C GLU A 1100 -21.73 -22.06 8.46
N LYS A 1101 -21.89 -23.38 8.54
CA LYS A 1101 -22.99 -24.11 7.90
C LYS A 1101 -24.35 -23.71 8.45
N ILE A 1102 -24.46 -23.46 9.76
CA ILE A 1102 -25.69 -22.97 10.41
C ILE A 1102 -25.96 -21.52 10.01
N ARG A 1103 -24.95 -20.65 10.00
CA ARG A 1103 -25.06 -19.24 9.63
C ARG A 1103 -25.49 -19.07 8.16
N ASN A 1104 -24.88 -19.85 7.25
CA ASN A 1104 -25.27 -19.91 5.85
C ASN A 1104 -26.67 -20.47 5.62
N LYS A 1105 -27.16 -21.32 6.53
CA LYS A 1105 -28.53 -21.82 6.51
C LYS A 1105 -29.52 -20.74 6.99
N LEU A 1106 -29.18 -20.03 8.07
CA LEU A 1106 -29.98 -18.93 8.63
C LEU A 1106 -30.00 -17.66 7.75
N GLN A 1107 -29.01 -17.45 6.88
CA GLN A 1107 -29.02 -16.36 5.88
C GLN A 1107 -29.78 -16.70 4.59
N LYS A 1108 -30.05 -17.99 4.36
CA LYS A 1108 -30.85 -18.47 3.21
C LYS A 1108 -32.33 -18.68 3.54
N GLU A 1109 -32.65 -18.80 4.82
CA GLU A 1109 -34.00 -18.74 5.39
C GLU A 1109 -34.39 -17.28 5.65
#